data_AF-A0A6A1LN74-F1
#
_entry.id   AF-A0A6A1LN74-F1
#
_cell.length_a   1.000
_cell.length_b   1.000
_cell.length_c   1.000
_cell.angle_alpha   90.00
_cell.angle_beta   90.00
_cell.angle_gamma   90.00
#
_symmetry.space_group_name_H-M   'P 1'
#
loop_
_entity.id
_entity.type
_entity.pdbx_description
1 polymer ?
#
loop_
_entity_poly.entity_id
_entity_poly.type
_entity_poly.pdbx_seq_one_letter_code
_entity_poly.pdbx_strand_id
1 'polypeptide(L)'
;MTSVGGTPAPPGTVGPSGNSLVNDIGFEYLKEDVIESWDSTGSESMLNLAHQAVQKKDFSLLITVFYEVLSACSKQQLTTDSVAQLINGILENKGNSVIQLFVHTFSMFPLTEPLKEVILQSNIEKNQLLLFLEPQTSVELGVADPMFEKRIVRTNTNLLYKQKRFNLLREETEGFSKLIVEVHSAINNGGKSHSKHRARETAKTIESLVGYFDLDPLRSLDILLDIGATNLLDHAGFFLNILENSPWWPKSPAKPASIQEIGDGGSQAAAQLLGFKFKCYAANNEEPPESLVMLTAFLIKRGFVCLGDVYEALSPSDKDLEAYEETWKQDMDKQAFMAKASALALAAPLGDDSDSTGGSSNKKDEQTEADVKLTPQKVLLLRGLLSLGSVYPSLYILARFPFLANAFPELSDLLLRWTEYCIQPLYNKCLSFTPTEETRAVRLLPRMSRGETTLAAPKTGPHHRNLDPFAGNQRVCTGPYYTFFYKKWNDELTQIDDIKGLTSVSETYLKFVGPLLSRNNMVLVKLCRIGCNFINGESSTDDPFWLEYFRLYILPAVSLVEDNPTTIYEIYNLLGQFSFEARYALYGEWNAVLAKSSPHLKIATSKAEKGTKDVLKRLSKTNVKEMMRKLAKLSYSNPIPCFTVFIGQVESYDNLGDLVVDAARYFTDLGWDVLPYVIMTQLTSGRGTYQVDGLNDRKWLQCKFQKVHE
;
A
#
# COMPACT_ATOMS: atom_id res chain seq x y z
N MET A 1 -9.14 -30.69 -4.28
CA MET A 1 -8.60 -32.07 -4.15
C MET A 1 -8.20 -32.29 -2.70
N THR A 2 -8.65 -33.41 -2.16
CA THR A 2 -8.59 -33.84 -0.75
C THR A 2 -7.18 -33.83 -0.15
N SER A 3 -7.00 -33.20 1.01
CA SER A 3 -5.89 -33.50 1.92
C SER A 3 -6.43 -33.83 3.31
N VAL A 4 -6.56 -35.14 3.54
CA VAL A 4 -6.69 -35.77 4.85
C VAL A 4 -5.39 -35.45 5.61
N GLY A 5 -5.44 -34.45 6.49
CA GLY A 5 -4.37 -34.14 7.44
C GLY A 5 -4.52 -34.99 8.70
N GLY A 6 -4.36 -36.30 8.57
CA GLY A 6 -4.11 -37.15 9.73
C GLY A 6 -2.75 -36.77 10.28
N THR A 7 -2.71 -36.17 11.46
CA THR A 7 -1.50 -36.06 12.26
C THR A 7 -0.89 -37.45 12.34
N PRO A 8 0.38 -37.65 11.94
CA PRO A 8 1.06 -38.89 12.28
C PRO A 8 1.08 -38.93 13.80
N ALA A 9 0.46 -39.96 14.38
CA ALA A 9 0.66 -40.28 15.78
C ALA A 9 2.18 -40.28 16.02
N PRO A 10 2.66 -39.70 17.13
CA PRO A 10 4.09 -39.78 17.45
C PRO A 10 4.49 -41.25 17.34
N PRO A 11 5.62 -41.60 16.69
CA PRO A 11 6.10 -42.96 16.72
C PRO A 11 6.09 -43.35 18.18
N GLY A 12 5.27 -44.35 18.53
CA GLY A 12 5.08 -44.76 19.89
C GLY A 12 6.46 -44.86 20.49
N THR A 13 6.73 -44.04 21.50
CA THR A 13 7.88 -44.22 22.36
C THR A 13 7.64 -45.53 23.08
N VAL A 14 7.89 -46.63 22.37
CA VAL A 14 8.48 -47.81 22.98
C VAL A 14 9.89 -47.34 23.34
N GLY A 15 9.97 -46.56 24.41
CA GLY A 15 11.17 -46.62 25.23
C GLY A 15 11.35 -48.08 25.63
N PRO A 16 12.54 -48.52 26.01
CA PRO A 16 12.71 -49.80 26.67
C PRO A 16 12.03 -49.74 28.05
N SER A 17 10.70 -49.62 28.08
CA SER A 17 9.87 -49.93 29.23
C SER A 17 9.88 -51.45 29.35
N GLY A 18 10.90 -51.94 30.03
CA GLY A 18 11.12 -53.36 30.21
C GLY A 18 12.59 -53.73 30.35
N ASN A 19 13.36 -53.05 31.22
CA ASN A 19 14.45 -53.75 31.90
C ASN A 19 13.79 -54.70 32.92
N SER A 20 13.12 -55.73 32.42
CA SER A 20 12.88 -56.93 33.22
C SER A 20 14.25 -57.45 33.60
N LEU A 21 14.52 -57.55 34.90
CA LEU A 21 15.64 -58.35 35.41
C LEU A 21 15.68 -59.65 34.60
N VAL A 22 16.86 -60.01 34.09
CA VAL A 22 17.05 -61.37 33.58
C VAL A 22 16.98 -62.26 34.82
N ASN A 23 15.75 -62.61 35.20
CA ASN A 23 15.50 -63.58 36.24
C ASN A 23 15.99 -64.91 35.68
N ASP A 24 16.88 -65.56 36.43
CA ASP A 24 17.57 -66.83 36.14
C ASP A 24 18.97 -66.74 35.48
N ILE A 25 19.80 -65.78 35.89
CA ILE A 25 21.27 -65.93 35.79
C ILE A 25 21.78 -66.41 37.16
N GLY A 26 22.38 -67.60 37.21
CA GLY A 26 23.07 -68.08 38.41
C GLY A 26 24.29 -67.21 38.70
N PHE A 27 24.51 -66.86 39.97
CA PHE A 27 25.68 -66.09 40.38
C PHE A 27 26.97 -66.88 40.08
N GLU A 28 27.86 -66.29 39.29
CA GLU A 28 29.12 -66.90 38.86
C GLU A 28 30.17 -66.80 39.97
N TYR A 29 30.19 -65.67 40.69
CA TYR A 29 31.17 -65.39 41.75
C TYR A 29 30.53 -65.33 43.14
N LEU A 30 29.28 -64.89 43.25
CA LEU A 30 28.52 -64.74 44.50
C LEU A 30 27.68 -65.99 44.82
N LYS A 31 28.33 -67.14 45.04
CA LYS A 31 27.68 -68.42 45.41
C LYS A 31 27.12 -68.40 46.85
N GLU A 32 26.17 -69.29 47.18
CA GLU A 32 25.57 -69.41 48.53
C GLU A 32 26.63 -69.47 49.65
N ASP A 33 27.73 -70.20 49.42
CA ASP A 33 28.88 -70.29 50.36
C ASP A 33 29.50 -68.93 50.72
N VAL A 34 29.55 -67.99 49.77
CA VAL A 34 30.14 -66.65 49.94
C VAL A 34 29.18 -65.70 50.67
N ILE A 35 27.87 -65.91 50.52
CA ILE A 35 26.82 -65.16 51.21
C ILE A 35 26.78 -65.57 52.68
N GLU A 36 26.91 -66.86 52.99
CA GLU A 36 26.94 -67.37 54.37
C GLU A 36 28.20 -66.94 55.14
N SER A 37 29.33 -66.74 54.45
CA SER A 37 30.60 -66.30 55.06
C SER A 37 30.91 -64.81 54.86
N TRP A 38 29.91 -63.97 54.56
CA TRP A 38 30.08 -62.57 54.14
C TRP A 38 30.84 -61.71 55.15
N ASP A 39 30.51 -61.86 56.45
CA ASP A 39 31.09 -61.07 57.55
C ASP A 39 32.53 -61.45 57.91
N SER A 40 33.03 -62.60 57.43
CA SER A 40 34.35 -63.13 57.80
C SER A 40 35.38 -63.07 56.66
N THR A 41 35.02 -63.48 55.44
CA THR A 41 35.96 -63.60 54.31
C THR A 41 35.35 -63.25 52.95
N GLY A 42 34.01 -63.27 52.82
CA GLY A 42 33.33 -63.05 51.54
C GLY A 42 33.49 -61.64 50.98
N SER A 43 33.34 -60.62 51.83
CA SER A 43 33.49 -59.21 51.44
C SER A 43 34.92 -58.85 50.97
N GLU A 44 35.94 -59.32 51.69
CA GLU A 44 37.35 -59.13 51.31
C GLU A 44 37.73 -59.86 50.02
N SER A 45 37.20 -61.07 49.81
CA SER A 45 37.41 -61.84 48.58
C SER A 45 36.84 -61.11 47.35
N MET A 46 35.61 -60.61 47.46
CA MET A 46 34.95 -59.85 46.40
C MET A 46 35.63 -58.51 46.13
N LEU A 47 36.10 -57.82 47.17
CA LEU A 47 36.86 -56.58 47.03
C LEU A 47 38.21 -56.81 46.32
N ASN A 48 38.94 -57.85 46.69
CA ASN A 48 40.20 -58.23 46.02
C ASN A 48 39.98 -58.61 44.55
N LEU A 49 38.92 -59.33 44.24
CA LEU A 49 38.54 -59.70 42.87
C LEU A 49 38.19 -58.45 42.05
N ALA A 50 37.45 -57.50 42.62
CA ALA A 50 37.17 -56.21 41.98
C ALA A 50 38.43 -55.34 41.80
N HIS A 51 39.39 -55.35 42.74
CA HIS A 51 40.67 -54.65 42.56
C HIS A 51 41.54 -55.30 41.48
N GLN A 52 41.58 -56.63 41.39
CA GLN A 52 42.25 -57.32 40.30
C GLN A 52 41.62 -57.00 38.94
N ALA A 53 40.29 -56.94 38.87
CA ALA A 53 39.54 -56.54 37.66
C ALA A 53 39.95 -55.13 37.22
N VAL A 54 39.99 -54.18 38.16
CA VAL A 54 40.42 -52.80 37.88
C VAL A 54 41.88 -52.73 37.44
N GLN A 55 42.80 -53.42 38.12
CA GLN A 55 44.22 -53.43 37.79
C GLN A 55 44.48 -54.01 36.39
N LYS A 56 43.73 -55.05 36.00
CA LYS A 56 43.80 -55.68 34.68
C LYS A 56 42.96 -54.98 33.59
N LYS A 57 42.18 -53.94 33.95
CA LYS A 57 41.19 -53.29 33.09
C LYS A 57 40.14 -54.25 32.51
N ASP A 58 39.78 -55.28 33.27
CA ASP A 58 38.71 -56.21 32.91
C ASP A 58 37.36 -55.63 33.35
N PHE A 59 36.76 -54.84 32.45
CA PHE A 59 35.48 -54.18 32.72
C PHE A 59 34.29 -55.16 32.70
N SER A 60 34.41 -56.29 32.01
CA SER A 60 33.34 -57.30 31.96
C SER A 60 33.15 -57.94 33.33
N LEU A 61 34.27 -58.37 33.93
CA LEU A 61 34.27 -58.99 35.25
C LEU A 61 33.81 -58.00 36.34
N LEU A 62 34.17 -56.72 36.21
CA LEU A 62 33.72 -55.67 37.12
C LEU A 62 32.20 -55.40 37.01
N ILE A 63 31.64 -55.37 35.79
CA ILE A 63 30.20 -55.26 35.57
C ILE A 63 29.46 -56.45 36.19
N THR A 64 29.97 -57.68 36.00
CA THR A 64 29.39 -58.89 36.60
C THR A 64 29.39 -58.79 38.12
N VAL A 65 30.51 -58.38 38.73
CA VAL A 65 30.59 -58.18 40.19
C VAL A 65 29.56 -57.16 40.69
N PHE A 66 29.44 -56.01 40.03
CA PHE A 66 28.45 -55.01 40.41
C PHE A 66 27.02 -55.52 40.23
N TYR A 67 26.73 -56.24 39.14
CA TYR A 67 25.41 -56.82 38.89
C TYR A 67 25.03 -57.86 39.94
N GLU A 68 25.94 -58.78 40.31
CA GLU A 68 25.68 -59.82 41.31
C GLU A 68 25.45 -59.23 42.71
N VAL A 69 26.28 -58.25 43.11
CA VAL A 69 26.15 -57.57 44.40
C VAL A 69 24.85 -56.75 44.48
N LEU A 70 24.51 -56.00 43.43
CA LEU A 70 23.25 -55.24 43.37
C LEU A 70 22.02 -56.15 43.32
N SER A 71 22.11 -57.28 42.60
CA SER A 71 21.03 -58.28 42.58
C SER A 71 20.84 -58.98 43.93
N ALA A 72 21.92 -59.29 44.66
CA ALA A 72 21.85 -59.87 45.99
C ALA A 72 21.25 -58.88 47.00
N CYS A 73 21.61 -57.59 46.88
CA CYS A 73 21.00 -56.51 47.66
C CYS A 73 19.50 -56.34 47.35
N SER A 74 19.11 -56.37 46.07
CA SER A 74 17.70 -56.28 45.67
C SER A 74 16.85 -57.46 46.18
N LYS A 75 17.45 -58.64 46.37
CA LYS A 75 16.79 -59.84 46.96
C LYS A 75 16.83 -59.86 48.50
N GLN A 76 17.37 -58.81 49.15
CA GLN A 76 17.59 -58.70 50.60
C GLN A 76 18.47 -59.80 51.19
N GLN A 77 19.35 -60.41 50.40
CA GLN A 77 20.29 -61.45 50.86
C GLN A 77 21.52 -60.86 51.56
N LEU A 78 21.82 -59.58 51.32
CA LEU A 78 22.93 -58.83 51.93
C LEU A 78 22.42 -57.55 52.59
N THR A 79 23.06 -57.12 53.67
CA THR A 79 22.74 -55.86 54.36
C THR A 79 23.19 -54.66 53.54
N THR A 80 22.39 -53.58 53.51
CA THR A 80 22.67 -52.36 52.72
C THR A 80 24.01 -51.72 53.09
N ASP A 81 24.32 -51.66 54.39
CA ASP A 81 25.58 -51.10 54.90
C ASP A 81 26.83 -51.88 54.44
N SER A 82 26.77 -53.22 54.38
CA SER A 82 27.91 -54.04 53.95
C SER A 82 28.18 -53.91 52.45
N VAL A 83 27.12 -53.78 51.66
CA VAL A 83 27.19 -53.55 50.21
C VAL A 83 27.73 -52.15 49.91
N ALA A 84 27.28 -51.12 50.65
CA ALA A 84 27.79 -49.77 50.53
C ALA A 84 29.28 -49.67 50.89
N GLN A 85 29.74 -50.36 51.94
CA GLN A 85 31.17 -50.42 52.30
C GLN A 85 32.02 -51.09 51.21
N LEU A 86 31.55 -52.19 50.63
CA LEU A 86 32.22 -52.87 49.52
C LEU A 86 32.29 -51.99 48.26
N ILE A 87 31.18 -51.34 47.90
CA ILE A 87 31.15 -50.40 46.78
C ILE A 87 32.09 -49.22 47.05
N ASN A 88 32.09 -48.66 48.25
CA ASN A 88 32.99 -47.57 48.63
C ASN A 88 34.46 -48.00 48.55
N GLY A 89 34.83 -49.18 49.03
CA GLY A 89 36.19 -49.72 48.88
C GLY A 89 36.57 -49.99 47.42
N ILE A 90 35.61 -50.37 46.57
CA ILE A 90 35.85 -50.51 45.12
C ILE A 90 36.03 -49.14 44.45
N LEU A 91 35.30 -48.11 44.87
CA LEU A 91 35.31 -46.76 44.30
C LEU A 91 36.46 -45.89 44.84
N GLU A 92 37.01 -46.21 46.01
CA GLU A 92 38.08 -45.45 46.66
C GLU A 92 39.32 -45.34 45.75
N ASN A 93 39.72 -44.11 45.44
CA ASN A 93 40.86 -43.75 44.59
C ASN A 93 40.81 -44.26 43.12
N LYS A 94 39.61 -44.49 42.55
CA LYS A 94 39.46 -44.92 41.14
C LYS A 94 38.83 -43.86 40.23
N GLY A 95 39.25 -43.85 38.96
CA GLY A 95 38.83 -42.85 37.97
C GLY A 95 37.36 -42.95 37.52
N ASN A 96 36.86 -41.88 36.89
CA ASN A 96 35.46 -41.71 36.45
C ASN A 96 34.86 -42.89 35.67
N SER A 97 35.68 -43.71 34.99
CA SER A 97 35.21 -44.87 34.24
C SER A 97 34.63 -45.98 35.13
N VAL A 98 35.20 -46.20 36.33
CA VAL A 98 34.70 -47.23 37.26
C VAL A 98 33.36 -46.78 37.88
N ILE A 99 33.26 -45.49 38.21
CA ILE A 99 32.04 -44.84 38.70
C ILE A 99 30.93 -44.93 37.64
N GLN A 100 31.25 -44.62 36.38
CA GLN A 100 30.31 -44.70 35.27
C GLN A 100 29.79 -46.13 35.07
N LEU A 101 30.67 -47.13 35.13
CA LEU A 101 30.27 -48.53 35.00
C LEU A 101 29.33 -48.95 36.13
N PHE A 102 29.66 -48.61 37.38
CA PHE A 102 28.79 -48.87 38.52
C PHE A 102 27.41 -48.22 38.35
N VAL A 103 27.36 -46.92 38.03
CA VAL A 103 26.09 -46.19 37.86
C VAL A 103 25.26 -46.73 36.70
N HIS A 104 25.89 -47.09 35.58
CA HIS A 104 25.19 -47.73 34.47
C HIS A 104 24.65 -49.13 34.85
N THR A 105 25.42 -49.92 35.60
CA THR A 105 24.92 -51.22 36.11
C THR A 105 23.79 -51.05 37.12
N PHE A 106 23.83 -50.00 37.94
CA PHE A 106 22.74 -49.66 38.86
C PHE A 106 21.46 -49.29 38.11
N SER A 107 21.57 -48.53 37.01
CA SER A 107 20.42 -48.15 36.16
C SER A 107 19.72 -49.33 35.48
N MET A 108 20.31 -50.54 35.51
CA MET A 108 19.67 -51.76 35.01
C MET A 108 18.62 -52.32 36.00
N PHE A 109 18.65 -51.92 37.27
CA PHE A 109 17.74 -52.40 38.31
C PHE A 109 16.60 -51.41 38.56
N PRO A 110 15.37 -51.87 38.85
CA PRO A 110 14.29 -50.98 39.31
C PRO A 110 14.64 -50.41 40.70
N LEU A 111 14.22 -49.16 40.93
CA LEU A 111 14.56 -48.44 42.15
C LEU A 111 13.78 -48.98 43.37
N THR A 112 14.38 -49.89 44.13
CA THR A 112 13.85 -50.42 45.40
C THR A 112 14.46 -49.66 46.60
N GLU A 113 13.76 -49.60 47.74
CA GLU A 113 14.26 -48.89 48.95
C GLU A 113 15.70 -49.31 49.38
N PRO A 114 16.09 -50.60 49.38
CA PRO A 114 17.47 -51.00 49.71
C PRO A 114 18.51 -50.43 48.75
N LEU A 115 18.18 -50.35 47.45
CA LEU A 115 19.08 -49.81 46.43
C LEU A 115 19.19 -48.28 46.51
N LYS A 116 18.13 -47.58 46.96
CA LYS A 116 18.18 -46.14 47.25
C LYS A 116 19.16 -45.84 48.39
N GLU A 117 19.13 -46.64 49.47
CA GLU A 117 20.06 -46.50 50.58
C GLU A 117 21.51 -46.73 50.14
N VAL A 118 21.77 -47.79 49.36
CA VAL A 118 23.11 -48.13 48.87
C VAL A 118 23.72 -47.00 48.01
N ILE A 119 22.96 -46.41 47.09
CA ILE A 119 23.50 -45.35 46.23
C ILE A 119 23.69 -44.03 46.99
N LEU A 120 22.84 -43.72 47.98
CA LEU A 120 23.00 -42.55 48.84
C LEU A 120 24.16 -42.68 49.83
N GLN A 121 24.48 -43.90 50.29
CA GLN A 121 25.64 -44.20 51.13
C GLN A 121 26.94 -44.35 50.33
N SER A 122 26.86 -44.40 49.00
CA SER A 122 28.06 -44.47 48.15
C SER A 122 28.80 -43.13 48.09
N ASN A 123 30.13 -43.17 48.11
CA ASN A 123 31.01 -42.01 48.10
C ASN A 123 31.19 -41.43 46.69
N ILE A 124 30.08 -41.24 45.96
CA ILE A 124 30.06 -40.67 44.61
C ILE A 124 29.66 -39.20 44.70
N GLU A 125 30.41 -38.33 44.02
CA GLU A 125 30.07 -36.92 44.00
C GLU A 125 28.71 -36.68 43.32
N LYS A 126 27.93 -35.77 43.90
CA LYS A 126 26.60 -35.37 43.39
C LYS A 126 26.61 -35.03 41.89
N ASN A 127 27.67 -34.39 41.40
CA ASN A 127 27.81 -34.01 39.99
C ASN A 127 27.96 -35.21 39.05
N GLN A 128 28.62 -36.27 39.51
CA GLN A 128 28.81 -37.50 38.73
C GLN A 128 27.53 -38.32 38.68
N LEU A 129 26.78 -38.36 39.79
CA LEU A 129 25.44 -38.96 39.82
C LEU A 129 24.51 -38.26 38.82
N LEU A 130 24.45 -36.92 38.84
CA LEU A 130 23.63 -36.14 37.91
C LEU A 130 24.04 -36.29 36.43
N LEU A 131 25.29 -36.66 36.16
CA LEU A 131 25.82 -36.83 34.80
C LEU A 131 25.47 -38.19 34.20
N PHE A 132 25.47 -39.26 35.02
CA PHE A 132 25.35 -40.64 34.55
C PHE A 132 24.01 -41.31 34.86
N LEU A 133 23.26 -40.83 35.85
CA LEU A 133 21.92 -41.35 36.16
C LEU A 133 20.87 -40.82 35.20
N GLU A 134 19.82 -41.62 35.00
CA GLU A 134 18.64 -41.16 34.30
C GLU A 134 17.94 -40.01 35.06
N PRO A 135 17.34 -39.04 34.35
CA PRO A 135 16.70 -37.88 34.99
C PRO A 135 15.58 -38.26 35.96
N GLN A 136 14.80 -39.31 35.65
CA GLN A 136 13.69 -39.77 36.49
C GLN A 136 14.20 -40.38 37.80
N THR A 137 15.17 -41.28 37.71
CA THR A 137 15.84 -41.89 38.88
C THR A 137 16.53 -40.85 39.76
N SER A 138 17.13 -39.81 39.16
CA SER A 138 17.78 -38.72 39.90
C SER A 138 16.80 -37.85 40.70
N VAL A 139 15.57 -37.68 40.21
CA VAL A 139 14.49 -36.98 40.91
C VAL A 139 13.92 -37.85 42.03
N GLU A 140 13.71 -39.14 41.77
CA GLU A 140 13.21 -40.10 42.77
C GLU A 140 14.20 -40.33 43.92
N LEU A 141 15.51 -40.23 43.67
CA LEU A 141 16.57 -40.29 44.69
C LEU A 141 16.73 -38.98 45.49
N GLY A 142 15.99 -37.91 45.16
CA GLY A 142 16.11 -36.60 45.80
C GLY A 142 17.41 -35.85 45.49
N VAL A 143 18.22 -36.34 44.55
CA VAL A 143 19.50 -35.74 44.13
C VAL A 143 19.24 -34.51 43.25
N ALA A 144 18.20 -34.56 42.43
CA ALA A 144 17.79 -33.51 41.51
C ALA A 144 16.39 -32.96 41.82
N ASP A 145 16.16 -31.67 41.53
CA ASP A 145 14.82 -31.08 41.64
C ASP A 145 13.85 -31.69 40.61
N PRO A 146 12.54 -31.71 40.89
CA PRO A 146 11.52 -32.17 39.93
C PRO A 146 11.47 -31.38 38.60
N MET A 147 12.15 -30.23 38.52
CA MET A 147 12.32 -29.45 37.28
C MET A 147 13.55 -29.87 36.45
N PHE A 148 14.37 -30.82 36.91
CA PHE A 148 15.62 -31.19 36.25
C PHE A 148 15.40 -31.75 34.83
N GLU A 149 14.45 -32.67 34.67
CA GLU A 149 14.09 -33.23 33.36
C GLU A 149 13.62 -32.15 32.38
N LYS A 150 12.74 -31.23 32.83
CA LYS A 150 12.29 -30.09 32.02
C LYS A 150 13.45 -29.17 31.63
N ARG A 151 14.43 -28.95 32.51
CA ARG A 151 15.64 -28.16 32.24
C ARG A 151 16.53 -28.84 31.21
N ILE A 152 16.71 -30.16 31.29
CA ILE A 152 17.45 -30.96 30.29
C ILE A 152 16.79 -30.84 28.93
N VAL A 153 15.47 -31.09 28.85
CA VAL A 153 14.71 -30.99 27.59
C VAL A 153 14.85 -29.59 26.99
N ARG A 154 14.68 -28.52 27.79
CA ARG A 154 14.84 -27.14 27.31
C ARG A 154 16.26 -26.88 26.80
N THR A 155 17.28 -27.37 27.50
CA THR A 155 18.69 -27.16 27.14
C THR A 155 19.05 -27.93 25.87
N ASN A 156 18.68 -29.20 25.77
CA ASN A 156 18.87 -30.02 24.57
C ASN A 156 18.10 -29.44 23.39
N THR A 157 16.87 -28.96 23.60
CA THR A 157 16.09 -28.31 22.54
C THR A 157 16.79 -27.06 22.04
N ASN A 158 17.28 -26.22 22.95
CA ASN A 158 18.05 -25.03 22.59
C ASN A 158 19.36 -25.36 21.87
N LEU A 159 20.05 -26.44 22.25
CA LEU A 159 21.32 -26.82 21.64
C LEU A 159 21.13 -27.42 20.24
N LEU A 160 20.10 -28.25 20.06
CA LEU A 160 19.87 -29.01 18.83
C LEU A 160 19.04 -28.24 17.78
N TYR A 161 18.05 -27.46 18.20
CA TYR A 161 17.07 -26.86 17.28
C TYR A 161 17.18 -25.34 17.12
N LYS A 162 17.86 -24.65 18.05
CA LYS A 162 18.01 -23.19 17.94
C LYS A 162 19.11 -22.87 16.93
N GLN A 163 18.71 -22.46 15.73
CA GLN A 163 19.63 -21.86 14.78
C GLN A 163 20.16 -20.54 15.37
N LYS A 164 21.48 -20.36 15.37
CA LYS A 164 22.10 -19.08 15.68
C LYS A 164 21.89 -18.18 14.46
N ARG A 165 20.88 -17.32 14.51
CA ARG A 165 20.66 -16.25 13.53
C ARG A 165 20.36 -14.97 14.27
N PHE A 166 21.05 -13.91 13.90
CA PHE A 166 20.95 -12.63 14.56
C PHE A 166 19.98 -11.72 13.82
N ASN A 167 18.85 -11.43 14.45
CA ASN A 167 17.77 -10.63 13.87
C ASN A 167 17.78 -9.20 14.40
N LEU A 168 18.30 -8.98 15.60
CA LEU A 168 18.34 -7.64 16.19
C LEU A 168 19.67 -6.95 15.89
N LEU A 169 19.62 -5.65 15.58
CA LEU A 169 20.81 -4.85 15.28
C LEU A 169 21.86 -4.88 16.40
N ARG A 170 21.42 -5.02 17.66
CA ARG A 170 22.29 -5.07 18.84
C ARG A 170 23.00 -6.42 19.05
N GLU A 171 22.54 -7.48 18.38
CA GLU A 171 23.13 -8.81 18.51
C GLU A 171 24.44 -8.88 17.70
N GLU A 172 24.41 -8.43 16.45
CA GLU A 172 25.58 -8.39 15.56
C GLU A 172 25.75 -7.01 14.91
N THR A 173 26.22 -6.05 15.70
CA THR A 173 26.39 -4.65 15.26
C THR A 173 27.39 -4.51 14.12
N GLU A 174 28.47 -5.29 14.12
CA GLU A 174 29.51 -5.26 13.08
C GLU A 174 28.96 -5.74 11.73
N GLY A 175 28.25 -6.87 11.72
CA GLY A 175 27.68 -7.44 10.50
C GLY A 175 26.68 -6.51 9.82
N PHE A 176 25.73 -5.96 10.59
CA PHE A 176 24.76 -4.99 10.05
C PHE A 176 25.42 -3.68 9.61
N SER A 177 26.43 -3.18 10.34
CA SER A 177 27.15 -1.96 9.94
C SER A 177 27.89 -2.16 8.61
N LYS A 178 28.57 -3.30 8.44
CA LYS A 178 29.26 -3.64 7.19
C LYS A 178 28.29 -3.77 6.02
N LEU A 179 27.12 -4.37 6.24
CA LEU A 179 26.07 -4.46 5.21
C LEU A 179 25.59 -3.08 4.76
N ILE A 180 25.30 -2.17 5.70
CA ILE A 180 24.85 -0.81 5.40
C ILE A 180 25.94 -0.03 4.63
N VAL A 181 27.19 -0.10 5.11
CA VAL A 181 28.33 0.59 4.49
C VAL A 181 28.61 0.05 3.08
N GLU A 182 28.54 -1.26 2.87
CA GLU A 182 28.75 -1.88 1.57
C GLU A 182 27.71 -1.38 0.54
N VAL A 183 26.43 -1.35 0.90
CA VAL A 183 25.37 -0.85 0.02
C VAL A 183 25.56 0.65 -0.28
N HIS A 184 25.83 1.48 0.72
CA HIS A 184 26.08 2.91 0.52
C HIS A 184 27.34 3.20 -0.31
N SER A 185 28.42 2.45 -0.07
CA SER A 185 29.66 2.50 -0.85
C SER A 185 29.37 2.16 -2.32
N ALA A 186 28.63 1.09 -2.57
CA ALA A 186 28.28 0.66 -3.91
C ALA A 186 27.41 1.69 -4.66
N ILE A 187 26.54 2.41 -3.96
CA ILE A 187 25.73 3.49 -4.52
C ILE A 187 26.60 4.69 -4.94
N ASN A 188 27.50 5.13 -4.05
CA ASN A 188 28.27 6.36 -4.22
C ASN A 188 29.52 6.20 -5.11
N ASN A 189 30.17 5.04 -5.09
CA ASN A 189 31.51 4.84 -5.67
C ASN A 189 31.53 4.52 -7.18
N GLY A 190 30.55 4.92 -7.99
CA GLY A 190 30.71 4.66 -9.43
C GLY A 190 29.84 5.39 -10.42
N GLY A 191 30.45 5.67 -11.57
CA GLY A 191 29.79 6.18 -12.76
C GLY A 191 28.74 5.21 -13.34
N LYS A 192 27.85 5.75 -14.17
CA LYS A 192 26.67 5.05 -14.73
C LYS A 192 27.03 3.79 -15.57
N SER A 193 28.25 3.71 -16.10
CA SER A 193 28.68 2.67 -17.06
C SER A 193 28.82 1.26 -16.47
N HIS A 194 29.23 1.12 -15.20
CA HIS A 194 29.49 -0.19 -14.56
C HIS A 194 28.41 -0.59 -13.53
N SER A 195 27.23 0.03 -13.60
CA SER A 195 26.19 -0.12 -12.56
C SER A 195 25.70 -1.56 -12.38
N LYS A 196 25.51 -2.33 -13.47
CA LYS A 196 24.99 -3.71 -13.38
C LYS A 196 26.01 -4.71 -12.81
N HIS A 197 27.27 -4.62 -13.22
CA HIS A 197 28.31 -5.51 -12.73
C HIS A 197 28.52 -5.31 -11.22
N ARG A 198 28.60 -4.04 -10.79
CA ARG A 198 28.69 -3.68 -9.38
C ARG A 198 27.50 -4.18 -8.57
N ALA A 199 26.27 -4.03 -9.09
CA ALA A 199 25.09 -4.54 -8.40
C ALA A 199 25.17 -6.05 -8.14
N ARG A 200 25.69 -6.82 -9.10
CA ARG A 200 25.90 -8.27 -8.96
C ARG A 200 27.01 -8.61 -7.96
N GLU A 201 28.09 -7.83 -7.96
CA GLU A 201 29.18 -7.98 -6.99
C GLU A 201 28.69 -7.68 -5.57
N THR A 202 28.02 -6.54 -5.38
CA THR A 202 27.39 -6.16 -4.10
C THR A 202 26.38 -7.20 -3.62
N ALA A 203 25.56 -7.79 -4.51
CA ALA A 203 24.64 -8.85 -4.12
C ALA A 203 25.37 -10.08 -3.55
N LYS A 204 26.49 -10.49 -4.16
CA LYS A 204 27.35 -11.57 -3.65
C LYS A 204 28.02 -11.20 -2.33
N THR A 205 28.48 -9.95 -2.20
CA THR A 205 29.07 -9.46 -0.95
C THR A 205 28.04 -9.49 0.18
N ILE A 206 26.80 -9.05 -0.08
CA ILE A 206 25.69 -9.13 0.89
C ILE A 206 25.45 -10.58 1.30
N GLU A 207 25.37 -11.52 0.35
CA GLU A 207 25.20 -12.95 0.65
C GLU A 207 26.35 -13.48 1.52
N SER A 208 27.60 -13.09 1.23
CA SER A 208 28.77 -13.48 2.02
C SER A 208 28.76 -12.89 3.44
N LEU A 209 28.29 -11.65 3.61
CA LEU A 209 28.17 -11.00 4.92
C LEU A 209 27.08 -11.67 5.76
N VAL A 210 25.94 -11.98 5.13
CA VAL A 210 24.83 -12.71 5.78
C VAL A 210 25.31 -14.07 6.27
N GLY A 211 26.09 -14.80 5.47
CA GLY A 211 26.65 -16.09 5.85
C GLY A 211 27.79 -16.03 6.86
N TYR A 212 28.65 -15.01 6.81
CA TYR A 212 29.81 -14.90 7.71
C TYR A 212 29.43 -14.48 9.13
N PHE A 213 28.48 -13.55 9.27
CA PHE A 213 28.02 -13.02 10.56
C PHE A 213 26.75 -13.69 11.07
N ASP A 214 26.29 -14.79 10.44
CA ASP A 214 25.03 -15.46 10.77
C ASP A 214 23.83 -14.49 10.89
N LEU A 215 23.78 -13.49 10.01
CA LEU A 215 22.70 -12.49 10.03
C LEU A 215 21.38 -13.12 9.58
N ASP A 216 20.27 -12.64 10.14
CA ASP A 216 18.97 -13.03 9.64
C ASP A 216 18.75 -12.49 8.20
N PRO A 217 18.43 -13.36 7.21
CA PRO A 217 18.25 -12.92 5.83
C PRO A 217 17.06 -11.98 5.63
N LEU A 218 15.99 -12.11 6.42
CA LEU A 218 14.81 -11.24 6.30
C LEU A 218 15.09 -9.87 6.91
N ARG A 219 15.82 -9.81 8.02
CA ARG A 219 16.29 -8.53 8.57
C ARG A 219 17.24 -7.82 7.62
N SER A 220 18.14 -8.57 6.98
CA SER A 220 19.09 -8.02 6.00
C SER A 220 18.35 -7.46 4.78
N LEU A 221 17.29 -8.13 4.32
CA LEU A 221 16.40 -7.62 3.28
C LEU A 221 15.65 -6.36 3.74
N ASP A 222 15.14 -6.33 4.98
CA ASP A 222 14.44 -5.18 5.55
C ASP A 222 15.30 -3.91 5.54
N ILE A 223 16.56 -4.03 5.96
CA ILE A 223 17.55 -2.93 5.93
C ILE A 223 17.85 -2.51 4.49
N LEU A 224 18.00 -3.47 3.57
CA LEU A 224 18.22 -3.17 2.16
C LEU A 224 17.04 -2.39 1.55
N LEU A 225 15.80 -2.73 1.91
CA LEU A 225 14.59 -2.03 1.48
C LEU A 225 14.55 -0.60 2.04
N ASP A 226 14.97 -0.38 3.29
CA ASP A 226 15.05 0.96 3.89
C ASP A 226 16.10 1.86 3.20
N ILE A 227 17.28 1.30 2.90
CA ILE A 227 18.31 1.99 2.11
C ILE A 227 17.80 2.26 0.67
N GLY A 228 17.02 1.32 0.12
CA GLY A 228 16.35 1.44 -1.17
C GLY A 228 15.32 2.58 -1.21
N ALA A 229 14.49 2.70 -0.18
CA ALA A 229 13.47 3.75 -0.07
C ALA A 229 14.11 5.14 -0.01
N THR A 230 15.14 5.31 0.81
CA THR A 230 15.84 6.60 0.98
C THR A 230 16.59 7.05 -0.29
N ASN A 231 17.07 6.13 -1.12
CA ASN A 231 17.87 6.43 -2.32
C ASN A 231 17.13 6.13 -3.64
N LEU A 232 15.81 6.03 -3.62
CA LEU A 232 15.00 5.58 -4.75
C LEU A 232 15.17 6.48 -6.00
N LEU A 233 15.18 7.80 -5.82
CA LEU A 233 15.20 8.80 -6.90
C LEU A 233 16.36 8.59 -7.88
N ASP A 234 17.57 8.42 -7.34
CA ASP A 234 18.78 8.34 -8.17
C ASP A 234 19.13 6.90 -8.55
N HIS A 235 18.83 5.94 -7.67
CA HIS A 235 19.39 4.59 -7.74
C HIS A 235 18.36 3.45 -7.81
N ALA A 236 17.07 3.71 -8.06
CA ALA A 236 16.03 2.66 -8.20
C ALA A 236 16.45 1.47 -9.10
N GLY A 237 17.04 1.76 -10.26
CA GLY A 237 17.50 0.71 -11.17
C GLY A 237 18.69 -0.10 -10.64
N PHE A 238 19.54 0.49 -9.81
CA PHE A 238 20.66 -0.20 -9.18
C PHE A 238 20.18 -1.17 -8.10
N PHE A 239 19.27 -0.74 -7.22
CA PHE A 239 18.65 -1.61 -6.21
C PHE A 239 17.89 -2.78 -6.83
N LEU A 240 17.17 -2.52 -7.93
CA LEU A 240 16.51 -3.59 -8.67
C LEU A 240 17.51 -4.66 -9.14
N ASN A 241 18.63 -4.25 -9.73
CA ASN A 241 19.65 -5.19 -10.17
C ASN A 241 20.27 -5.97 -9.00
N ILE A 242 20.41 -5.35 -7.80
CA ILE A 242 20.86 -6.09 -6.60
C ILE A 242 19.84 -7.18 -6.26
N LEU A 243 18.56 -6.82 -6.17
CA LEU A 243 17.48 -7.75 -5.85
C LEU A 243 17.39 -8.89 -6.88
N GLU A 244 17.43 -8.59 -8.18
CA GLU A 244 17.41 -9.57 -9.27
C GLU A 244 18.58 -10.56 -9.22
N ASN A 245 19.74 -10.16 -8.68
CA ASN A 245 20.91 -11.03 -8.53
C ASN A 245 21.03 -11.66 -7.14
N SER A 246 20.08 -11.39 -6.23
CA SER A 246 20.06 -11.91 -4.87
C SER A 246 19.18 -13.16 -4.74
N PRO A 247 19.40 -14.01 -3.72
CA PRO A 247 18.55 -15.18 -3.47
C PRO A 247 17.12 -14.82 -3.06
N TRP A 248 16.83 -13.54 -2.74
CA TRP A 248 15.49 -13.08 -2.39
C TRP A 248 14.56 -12.93 -3.60
N TRP A 249 15.11 -12.87 -4.83
CA TRP A 249 14.28 -12.75 -6.02
C TRP A 249 13.39 -13.99 -6.18
N PRO A 250 12.06 -13.82 -6.36
CA PRO A 250 11.16 -14.95 -6.48
C PRO A 250 11.43 -15.75 -7.77
N LYS A 251 11.30 -17.08 -7.69
CA LYS A 251 11.42 -17.96 -8.88
C LYS A 251 10.36 -17.63 -9.94
N SER A 252 9.15 -17.34 -9.48
CA SER A 252 8.01 -16.88 -10.29
C SER A 252 7.71 -15.41 -9.99
N PRO A 253 8.09 -14.46 -10.86
CA PRO A 253 7.82 -13.04 -10.63
C PRO A 253 6.32 -12.73 -10.75
N ALA A 254 5.82 -11.86 -9.87
CA ALA A 254 4.42 -11.44 -9.83
C ALA A 254 4.11 -10.36 -10.89
N LYS A 255 4.05 -10.75 -12.16
CA LYS A 255 3.67 -9.84 -13.26
C LYS A 255 2.27 -10.22 -13.75
N PRO A 256 1.21 -9.60 -13.21
CA PRO A 256 -0.15 -9.92 -13.63
C PRO A 256 -0.38 -9.48 -15.08
N ALA A 257 -0.79 -10.41 -15.94
CA ALA A 257 -1.32 -10.10 -17.27
C ALA A 257 -2.85 -9.95 -17.26
N SER A 258 -3.50 -10.35 -16.16
CA SER A 258 -4.93 -10.23 -15.94
C SER A 258 -5.25 -9.86 -14.50
N ILE A 259 -6.49 -9.44 -14.24
CA ILE A 259 -6.96 -9.11 -12.88
C ILE A 259 -6.99 -10.35 -11.98
N GLN A 260 -7.09 -11.55 -12.55
CA GLN A 260 -7.17 -12.81 -11.80
C GLN A 260 -5.80 -13.24 -11.24
N GLU A 261 -4.71 -12.88 -11.91
CA GLU A 261 -3.33 -13.28 -11.57
C GLU A 261 -2.67 -12.34 -10.53
N ILE A 262 -3.41 -11.42 -9.93
CA ILE A 262 -2.86 -10.37 -9.04
C ILE A 262 -2.26 -10.96 -7.74
N GLY A 263 -2.72 -12.14 -7.33
CA GLY A 263 -2.23 -12.86 -6.16
C GLY A 263 -1.14 -13.89 -6.46
N ASP A 264 -0.77 -14.10 -7.72
CA ASP A 264 0.12 -15.20 -8.11
C ASP A 264 1.59 -14.77 -8.17
N GLY A 265 2.44 -15.52 -7.47
CA GLY A 265 3.89 -15.34 -7.47
C GLY A 265 4.39 -14.23 -6.55
N GLY A 266 5.64 -13.82 -6.76
CA GLY A 266 6.30 -12.86 -5.88
C GLY A 266 6.92 -13.48 -4.64
N SER A 267 7.61 -12.66 -3.84
CA SER A 267 8.20 -13.06 -2.56
C SER A 267 7.27 -12.72 -1.40
N GLN A 268 6.60 -13.74 -0.85
CA GLN A 268 5.66 -13.59 0.26
C GLN A 268 6.34 -13.00 1.51
N ALA A 269 7.58 -13.40 1.80
CA ALA A 269 8.32 -12.88 2.94
C ALA A 269 8.62 -11.38 2.80
N ALA A 270 8.99 -10.92 1.59
CA ALA A 270 9.19 -9.50 1.32
C ALA A 270 7.88 -8.70 1.41
N ALA A 271 6.78 -9.28 0.95
CA ALA A 271 5.44 -8.70 1.07
C ALA A 271 5.03 -8.50 2.52
N GLN A 272 5.27 -9.50 3.38
CA GLN A 272 5.01 -9.42 4.82
C GLN A 272 5.85 -8.34 5.52
N LEU A 273 7.12 -8.17 5.14
CA LEU A 273 7.98 -7.10 5.68
C LEU A 273 7.42 -5.71 5.33
N LEU A 274 7.09 -5.48 4.05
CA LEU A 274 6.49 -4.21 3.62
C LEU A 274 5.14 -3.98 4.30
N GLY A 275 4.30 -5.00 4.36
CA GLY A 275 3.01 -4.97 5.05
C GLY A 275 3.15 -4.66 6.55
N PHE A 276 4.16 -5.21 7.22
CA PHE A 276 4.47 -4.89 8.61
C PHE A 276 4.84 -3.41 8.78
N LYS A 277 5.67 -2.84 7.89
CA LYS A 277 5.99 -1.40 7.92
C LYS A 277 4.73 -0.54 7.80
N PHE A 278 3.83 -0.86 6.85
CA PHE A 278 2.57 -0.13 6.72
C PHE A 278 1.68 -0.23 7.97
N LYS A 279 1.61 -1.42 8.60
CA LYS A 279 0.90 -1.61 9.86
C LYS A 279 1.51 -0.78 11.00
N CYS A 280 2.84 -0.65 11.06
CA CYS A 280 3.49 0.19 12.07
C CYS A 280 3.11 1.66 11.92
N TYR A 281 3.10 2.20 10.70
CA TYR A 281 2.65 3.58 10.44
C TYR A 281 1.17 3.77 10.80
N ALA A 282 0.33 2.79 10.45
CA ALA A 282 -1.09 2.80 10.82
C ALA A 282 -1.30 2.80 12.33
N ALA A 283 -0.56 1.96 13.07
CA ALA A 283 -0.66 1.86 14.53
C ALA A 283 -0.22 3.15 15.25
N ASN A 284 0.70 3.90 14.63
CA ASN A 284 1.19 5.17 15.15
C ASN A 284 0.34 6.38 14.71
N ASN A 285 -0.70 6.19 13.90
CA ASN A 285 -1.47 7.25 13.25
C ASN A 285 -0.60 8.22 12.41
N GLU A 286 0.45 7.70 11.78
CA GLU A 286 1.36 8.46 10.92
C GLU A 286 1.16 8.09 9.45
N GLU A 287 1.28 9.08 8.56
CA GLU A 287 1.28 8.79 7.12
C GLU A 287 2.61 8.12 6.72
N PRO A 288 2.57 7.01 5.97
CA PRO A 288 3.78 6.36 5.51
C PRO A 288 4.55 7.29 4.56
N PRO A 289 5.90 7.34 4.64
CA PRO A 289 6.71 8.18 3.77
C PRO A 289 6.44 7.90 2.28
N GLU A 290 6.37 8.97 1.46
CA GLU A 290 6.12 8.84 0.02
C GLU A 290 7.17 7.95 -0.68
N SER A 291 8.41 7.96 -0.19
CA SER A 291 9.49 7.09 -0.65
C SER A 291 9.22 5.60 -0.43
N LEU A 292 8.65 5.21 0.72
CA LEU A 292 8.28 3.83 1.03
C LEU A 292 7.11 3.37 0.16
N VAL A 293 6.11 4.23 -0.01
CA VAL A 293 4.94 3.98 -0.86
C VAL A 293 5.38 3.77 -2.31
N MET A 294 6.24 4.67 -2.82
CA MET A 294 6.77 4.60 -4.18
C MET A 294 7.69 3.37 -4.37
N LEU A 295 8.52 3.02 -3.38
CA LEU A 295 9.32 1.80 -3.43
C LEU A 295 8.44 0.55 -3.51
N THR A 296 7.41 0.47 -2.67
CA THR A 296 6.45 -0.65 -2.68
C THR A 296 5.78 -0.77 -4.04
N ALA A 297 5.26 0.34 -4.58
CA ALA A 297 4.65 0.35 -5.90
C ALA A 297 5.66 -0.04 -7.01
N PHE A 298 6.92 0.37 -6.89
CA PHE A 298 7.99 0.02 -7.82
C PHE A 298 8.32 -1.47 -7.80
N LEU A 299 8.37 -2.09 -6.61
CA LEU A 299 8.61 -3.52 -6.43
C LEU A 299 7.44 -4.37 -6.96
N ILE A 300 6.20 -3.88 -6.77
CA ILE A 300 4.99 -4.51 -7.37
C ILE A 300 5.08 -4.45 -8.88
N LYS A 301 5.33 -3.27 -9.47
CA LYS A 301 5.46 -3.11 -10.93
C LYS A 301 6.54 -4.02 -11.54
N ARG A 302 7.63 -4.27 -10.80
CA ARG A 302 8.73 -5.12 -11.27
C ARG A 302 8.48 -6.62 -11.07
N GLY A 303 7.46 -6.99 -10.28
CA GLY A 303 7.08 -8.36 -9.98
C GLY A 303 7.91 -9.01 -8.87
N PHE A 304 8.56 -8.21 -8.01
CA PHE A 304 9.24 -8.72 -6.83
C PHE A 304 8.24 -9.15 -5.74
N VAL A 305 7.15 -8.40 -5.60
CA VAL A 305 6.08 -8.59 -4.62
C VAL A 305 4.73 -8.55 -5.34
N CYS A 306 3.79 -9.42 -4.98
CA CYS A 306 2.44 -9.37 -5.51
C CYS A 306 1.59 -8.33 -4.74
N LEU A 307 0.58 -7.75 -5.41
CA LEU A 307 -0.32 -6.81 -4.74
C LEU A 307 -1.17 -7.52 -3.69
N GLY A 308 -1.62 -8.76 -3.95
CA GLY A 308 -2.49 -9.52 -3.05
C GLY A 308 -1.93 -9.62 -1.62
N ASP A 309 -0.67 -10.05 -1.49
CA ASP A 309 -0.02 -10.23 -0.19
C ASP A 309 0.16 -8.91 0.58
N VAL A 310 0.46 -7.81 -0.12
CA VAL A 310 0.61 -6.49 0.51
C VAL A 310 -0.76 -5.90 0.86
N TYR A 311 -1.76 -6.12 0.01
CA TYR A 311 -3.09 -5.53 0.11
C TYR A 311 -3.79 -5.91 1.43
N GLU A 312 -3.65 -7.16 1.87
CA GLU A 312 -4.20 -7.64 3.15
C GLU A 312 -3.60 -6.92 4.36
N ALA A 313 -2.38 -6.41 4.24
CA ALA A 313 -1.70 -5.73 5.32
C ALA A 313 -2.01 -4.23 5.41
N LEU A 314 -2.62 -3.63 4.37
CA LEU A 314 -2.90 -2.20 4.31
C LEU A 314 -4.13 -1.84 5.14
N SER A 315 -4.02 -0.70 5.84
CA SER A 315 -5.14 -0.04 6.52
C SER A 315 -5.66 1.13 5.67
N PRO A 316 -6.94 1.51 5.77
CA PRO A 316 -8.02 0.88 6.54
C PRO A 316 -8.60 -0.37 5.85
N SER A 317 -9.43 -1.14 6.57
CA SER A 317 -10.04 -2.36 6.01
C SER A 317 -11.03 -2.03 4.89
N ASP A 318 -11.43 -3.02 4.10
CA ASP A 318 -12.37 -2.78 2.99
C ASP A 318 -13.73 -2.27 3.47
N LYS A 319 -14.21 -2.74 4.63
CA LYS A 319 -15.46 -2.28 5.25
C LYS A 319 -15.36 -0.82 5.73
N ASP A 320 -14.21 -0.45 6.25
CA ASP A 320 -13.96 0.92 6.71
C ASP A 320 -13.87 1.89 5.52
N LEU A 321 -13.36 1.44 4.36
CA LEU A 321 -13.39 2.21 3.13
C LEU A 321 -14.80 2.41 2.58
N GLU A 322 -15.68 1.42 2.70
CA GLU A 322 -17.10 1.55 2.35
C GLU A 322 -17.80 2.58 3.26
N ALA A 323 -17.54 2.54 4.57
CA ALA A 323 -18.02 3.56 5.49
C ALA A 323 -17.47 4.96 5.14
N TYR A 324 -16.19 5.03 4.73
CA TYR A 324 -15.58 6.27 4.27
C TYR A 324 -16.29 6.83 3.02
N GLU A 325 -16.71 5.98 2.08
CA GLU A 325 -17.49 6.40 0.91
C GLU A 325 -18.79 7.11 1.31
N GLU A 326 -19.53 6.56 2.28
CA GLU A 326 -20.77 7.16 2.77
C GLU A 326 -20.51 8.53 3.42
N THR A 327 -19.47 8.63 4.25
CA THR A 327 -19.10 9.90 4.87
C THR A 327 -18.70 10.95 3.84
N TRP A 328 -17.95 10.54 2.79
CA TRP A 328 -17.58 11.41 1.70
C TRP A 328 -18.80 11.89 0.91
N LYS A 329 -19.76 11.01 0.58
CA LYS A 329 -21.01 11.40 -0.09
C LYS A 329 -21.80 12.42 0.73
N GLN A 330 -21.93 12.19 2.04
CA GLN A 330 -22.60 13.13 2.94
C GLN A 330 -21.88 14.48 3.00
N ASP A 331 -20.55 14.49 3.08
CA ASP A 331 -19.75 15.71 3.09
C ASP A 331 -19.89 16.48 1.77
N MET A 332 -19.92 15.78 0.63
CA MET A 332 -20.17 16.39 -0.68
C MET A 332 -21.58 16.98 -0.79
N ASP A 333 -22.61 16.30 -0.28
CA ASP A 333 -23.99 16.83 -0.29
C ASP A 333 -24.13 18.05 0.64
N LYS A 334 -23.46 18.05 1.79
CA LYS A 334 -23.35 19.24 2.65
C LYS A 334 -22.67 20.38 1.91
N GLN A 335 -21.56 20.13 1.21
CA GLN A 335 -20.89 21.14 0.39
C GLN A 335 -21.79 21.68 -0.73
N ALA A 336 -22.56 20.81 -1.40
CA ALA A 336 -23.53 21.22 -2.41
C ALA A 336 -24.64 22.12 -1.82
N PHE A 337 -25.14 21.78 -0.63
CA PHE A 337 -26.10 22.60 0.10
C PHE A 337 -25.51 23.98 0.47
N MET A 338 -24.29 23.98 1.01
CA MET A 338 -23.57 25.21 1.37
C MET A 338 -23.23 26.08 0.15
N ALA A 339 -22.92 25.47 -1.00
CA ALA A 339 -22.67 26.19 -2.25
C ALA A 339 -23.89 27.00 -2.71
N LYS A 340 -25.11 26.49 -2.45
CA LYS A 340 -26.37 27.19 -2.75
C LYS A 340 -26.71 28.28 -1.71
N ALA A 341 -26.39 28.06 -0.44
CA ALA A 341 -26.70 28.99 0.65
C ALA A 341 -25.78 30.23 0.63
N SER A 342 -26.31 31.41 0.98
CA SER A 342 -25.49 32.59 1.25
C SER A 342 -24.87 32.50 2.64
N ALA A 343 -23.62 32.93 2.80
CA ALA A 343 -22.93 32.92 4.10
C ALA A 343 -23.73 33.62 5.21
N LEU A 344 -24.46 34.69 4.87
CA LEU A 344 -25.32 35.44 5.79
C LEU A 344 -26.57 34.66 6.26
N ALA A 345 -27.03 33.68 5.47
CA ALA A 345 -28.15 32.80 5.84
C ALA A 345 -27.69 31.57 6.65
N LEU A 346 -26.38 31.29 6.66
CA LEU A 346 -25.75 30.25 7.48
C LEU A 346 -25.33 30.78 8.85
N ALA A 347 -25.17 32.10 9.00
CA ALA A 347 -24.98 32.74 10.29
C ALA A 347 -26.29 32.61 11.09
N ALA A 348 -26.19 32.09 12.33
CA ALA A 348 -27.32 32.11 13.25
C ALA A 348 -27.76 33.57 13.49
N PRO A 349 -29.07 33.86 13.64
CA PRO A 349 -29.52 35.19 13.96
C PRO A 349 -28.86 35.62 15.27
N LEU A 350 -28.12 36.74 15.25
CA LEU A 350 -27.74 37.41 16.49
C LEU A 350 -29.05 37.84 17.17
N GLY A 351 -29.27 37.34 18.39
CA GLY A 351 -30.39 37.77 19.22
C GLY A 351 -30.31 39.29 19.41
N ASP A 352 -31.42 39.97 19.16
CA ASP A 352 -31.57 41.40 19.39
C ASP A 352 -31.72 41.61 20.90
N ASP A 353 -30.60 41.74 21.61
CA ASP A 353 -30.60 41.91 23.06
C ASP A 353 -30.96 43.36 23.42
N SER A 354 -32.25 43.60 23.60
CA SER A 354 -32.76 44.59 24.55
C SER A 354 -33.06 43.89 25.88
N ASP A 355 -32.17 44.09 26.86
CA ASP A 355 -32.31 43.91 28.31
C ASP A 355 -32.89 42.59 28.87
N SER A 356 -32.02 41.77 29.46
CA SER A 356 -31.84 41.64 30.93
C SER A 356 -31.56 40.21 31.44
N THR A 357 -30.57 40.15 32.34
CA THR A 357 -30.33 39.13 33.40
C THR A 357 -29.88 37.71 33.02
N GLY A 358 -28.56 37.51 33.12
CA GLY A 358 -27.93 36.47 33.95
C GLY A 358 -28.38 35.01 33.78
N GLY A 359 -27.65 34.26 32.94
CA GLY A 359 -27.71 32.80 32.89
C GLY A 359 -26.58 32.21 32.04
N SER A 360 -25.64 31.54 32.70
CA SER A 360 -24.41 30.95 32.16
C SER A 360 -24.60 30.13 30.86
N SER A 361 -23.77 30.41 29.86
CA SER A 361 -23.04 29.34 29.19
C SER A 361 -21.66 29.84 28.75
N ASN A 362 -20.66 29.53 29.57
CA ASN A 362 -19.29 29.39 29.10
C ASN A 362 -19.30 28.36 27.94
N LYS A 363 -19.42 28.82 26.70
CA LYS A 363 -18.85 28.07 25.58
C LYS A 363 -17.35 28.21 25.75
N LYS A 364 -16.75 27.18 26.34
CA LYS A 364 -15.36 26.84 26.11
C LYS A 364 -15.13 27.00 24.60
N ASP A 365 -14.14 27.80 24.25
CA ASP A 365 -13.41 27.61 23.01
C ASP A 365 -12.82 26.19 23.07
N GLU A 366 -13.64 25.20 22.71
CA GLU A 366 -13.12 24.00 22.10
C GLU A 366 -12.51 24.48 20.78
N GLN A 367 -11.21 24.74 20.84
CA GLN A 367 -10.31 24.42 19.76
C GLN A 367 -10.77 23.06 19.23
N THR A 368 -11.56 23.08 18.16
CA THR A 368 -11.66 21.93 17.28
C THR A 368 -10.28 21.84 16.69
N GLU A 369 -9.39 21.09 17.37
CA GLU A 369 -8.26 20.46 16.71
C GLU A 369 -8.87 19.84 15.46
N ALA A 370 -8.54 20.43 14.31
CA ALA A 370 -8.96 19.91 13.03
C ALA A 370 -8.32 18.52 12.96
N ASP A 371 -9.09 17.50 13.31
CA ASP A 371 -8.74 16.10 13.22
C ASP A 371 -8.18 15.91 11.81
N VAL A 372 -6.86 15.77 11.70
CA VAL A 372 -6.17 15.71 10.41
C VAL A 372 -6.67 14.42 9.79
N LYS A 373 -7.63 14.52 8.86
CA LYS A 373 -8.16 13.36 8.12
C LYS A 373 -6.99 12.71 7.37
N LEU A 374 -6.39 11.71 7.99
CA LEU A 374 -5.25 10.97 7.45
C LEU A 374 -5.65 10.30 6.15
N THR A 375 -4.79 10.36 5.14
CA THR A 375 -5.08 9.75 3.84
C THR A 375 -5.02 8.22 3.97
N PRO A 376 -6.04 7.46 3.50
CA PRO A 376 -6.00 5.99 3.54
C PRO A 376 -4.77 5.43 2.83
N GLN A 377 -4.07 4.45 3.42
CA GLN A 377 -2.83 3.92 2.84
C GLN A 377 -3.04 3.24 1.49
N LYS A 378 -4.22 2.62 1.29
CA LYS A 378 -4.64 2.06 -0.01
C LYS A 378 -4.67 3.13 -1.12
N VAL A 379 -5.07 4.36 -0.79
CA VAL A 379 -5.07 5.49 -1.74
C VAL A 379 -3.65 5.94 -2.04
N LEU A 380 -2.78 6.01 -1.04
CA LEU A 380 -1.36 6.33 -1.23
C LEU A 380 -0.67 5.30 -2.14
N LEU A 381 -0.90 4.01 -1.90
CA LEU A 381 -0.36 2.96 -2.77
C LEU A 381 -0.91 3.05 -4.19
N LEU A 382 -2.22 3.31 -4.35
CA LEU A 382 -2.84 3.52 -5.65
C LEU A 382 -2.22 4.70 -6.40
N ARG A 383 -1.95 5.83 -5.73
CA ARG A 383 -1.20 6.97 -6.28
C ARG A 383 0.18 6.54 -6.78
N GLY A 384 0.92 5.76 -5.98
CA GLY A 384 2.22 5.19 -6.36
C GLY A 384 2.13 4.31 -7.62
N LEU A 385 1.20 3.36 -7.65
CA LEU A 385 1.00 2.45 -8.79
C LEU A 385 0.60 3.20 -10.07
N LEU A 386 -0.28 4.19 -9.96
CA LEU A 386 -0.69 5.04 -11.07
C LEU A 386 0.47 5.89 -11.61
N SER A 387 1.28 6.48 -10.71
CA SER A 387 2.43 7.29 -11.10
C SER A 387 3.49 6.50 -11.88
N LEU A 388 3.69 5.24 -11.50
CA LEU A 388 4.64 4.33 -12.13
C LEU A 388 4.10 3.70 -13.41
N GLY A 389 2.78 3.74 -13.66
CA GLY A 389 2.17 3.14 -14.83
C GLY A 389 1.93 1.64 -14.70
N SER A 390 1.50 1.14 -13.54
CA SER A 390 1.14 -0.28 -13.36
C SER A 390 -0.35 -0.48 -13.54
N VAL A 391 -0.77 -1.13 -14.62
CA VAL A 391 -2.18 -1.09 -15.08
C VAL A 391 -3.08 -1.98 -14.23
N TYR A 392 -2.83 -3.30 -14.20
CA TYR A 392 -3.73 -4.25 -13.53
C TYR A 392 -3.84 -4.05 -12.01
N PRO A 393 -2.74 -3.83 -11.26
CA PRO A 393 -2.83 -3.56 -9.82
C PRO A 393 -3.66 -2.30 -9.50
N SER A 394 -3.49 -1.23 -10.27
CA SER A 394 -4.28 0.00 -10.11
C SER A 394 -5.76 -0.22 -10.44
N LEU A 395 -6.06 -0.91 -11.54
CA LEU A 395 -7.43 -1.21 -11.96
C LEU A 395 -8.15 -2.11 -10.97
N TYR A 396 -7.48 -3.04 -10.31
CA TYR A 396 -8.09 -3.87 -9.27
C TYR A 396 -8.60 -3.05 -8.09
N ILE A 397 -7.80 -2.10 -7.59
CA ILE A 397 -8.20 -1.22 -6.48
C ILE A 397 -9.35 -0.30 -6.94
N LEU A 398 -9.27 0.28 -8.14
CA LEU A 398 -10.30 1.17 -8.69
C LEU A 398 -11.62 0.43 -9.01
N ALA A 399 -11.55 -0.80 -9.50
CA ALA A 399 -12.74 -1.61 -9.77
C ALA A 399 -13.49 -1.97 -8.48
N ARG A 400 -12.75 -2.17 -7.39
CA ARG A 400 -13.33 -2.44 -6.07
C ARG A 400 -13.92 -1.18 -5.43
N PHE A 401 -13.24 -0.04 -5.57
CA PHE A 401 -13.68 1.24 -5.01
C PHE A 401 -13.64 2.38 -6.05
N PRO A 402 -14.67 2.48 -6.92
CA PRO A 402 -14.69 3.47 -7.99
C PRO A 402 -14.72 4.93 -7.48
N PHE A 403 -15.28 5.16 -6.29
CA PHE A 403 -15.42 6.50 -5.73
C PHE A 403 -14.07 7.18 -5.42
N LEU A 404 -12.99 6.40 -5.24
CA LEU A 404 -11.66 6.93 -4.90
C LEU A 404 -11.15 7.94 -5.92
N ALA A 405 -11.40 7.70 -7.22
CA ALA A 405 -11.00 8.64 -8.27
C ALA A 405 -11.70 10.00 -8.17
N ASN A 406 -12.94 10.02 -7.65
CA ASN A 406 -13.72 11.23 -7.42
C ASN A 406 -13.40 11.91 -6.09
N ALA A 407 -13.08 11.14 -5.06
CA ALA A 407 -12.73 11.64 -3.73
C ALA A 407 -11.32 12.25 -3.70
N PHE A 408 -10.37 11.66 -4.45
CA PHE A 408 -8.98 12.11 -4.54
C PHE A 408 -8.67 12.55 -5.98
N PRO A 409 -8.80 13.84 -6.31
CA PRO A 409 -8.63 14.33 -7.69
C PRO A 409 -7.25 14.06 -8.30
N GLU A 410 -6.21 13.90 -7.48
CA GLU A 410 -4.86 13.53 -7.93
C GLU A 410 -4.83 12.19 -8.70
N LEU A 411 -5.66 11.22 -8.28
CA LEU A 411 -5.76 9.93 -8.97
C LEU A 411 -6.35 10.10 -10.36
N SER A 412 -7.35 10.98 -10.49
CA SER A 412 -7.94 11.35 -11.77
C SER A 412 -6.92 12.02 -12.68
N ASP A 413 -6.07 12.91 -12.15
CA ASP A 413 -5.00 13.55 -12.93
C ASP A 413 -4.01 12.52 -13.50
N LEU A 414 -3.66 11.49 -12.71
CA LEU A 414 -2.78 10.40 -13.15
C LEU A 414 -3.42 9.51 -14.22
N LEU A 415 -4.71 9.19 -14.09
CA LEU A 415 -5.45 8.48 -15.13
C LEU A 415 -5.54 9.31 -16.41
N LEU A 416 -5.74 10.62 -16.30
CA LEU A 416 -5.73 11.54 -17.45
C LEU A 416 -4.36 11.63 -18.12
N ARG A 417 -3.26 11.49 -17.36
CA ARG A 417 -1.91 11.37 -17.94
C ARG A 417 -1.74 10.09 -18.74
N TRP A 418 -2.32 8.97 -18.29
CA TRP A 418 -2.30 7.71 -19.04
C TRP A 418 -3.12 7.82 -20.32
N THR A 419 -4.35 8.35 -20.23
CA THR A 419 -5.20 8.53 -21.42
C THR A 419 -4.53 9.45 -22.42
N GLU A 420 -3.89 10.54 -21.97
CA GLU A 420 -3.13 11.43 -22.84
C GLU A 420 -2.05 10.70 -23.65
N TYR A 421 -1.31 9.80 -23.00
CA TYR A 421 -0.28 8.99 -23.67
C TYR A 421 -0.90 7.98 -24.65
N CYS A 422 -1.97 7.28 -24.26
CA CYS A 422 -2.65 6.31 -25.11
C CYS A 422 -3.20 6.96 -26.38
N ILE A 423 -3.87 8.12 -26.28
CA ILE A 423 -4.53 8.81 -27.41
C ILE A 423 -3.56 9.62 -28.29
N GLN A 424 -2.31 9.82 -27.85
CA GLN A 424 -1.35 10.68 -28.54
C GLN A 424 -1.11 10.33 -30.03
N PRO A 425 -0.94 9.05 -30.43
CA PRO A 425 -0.74 8.70 -31.84
C PRO A 425 -1.96 9.04 -32.70
N LEU A 426 -3.16 8.73 -32.19
CA LEU A 426 -4.42 9.05 -32.86
C LEU A 426 -4.57 10.57 -33.01
N TYR A 427 -4.29 11.34 -31.96
CA TYR A 427 -4.30 12.81 -32.03
C TYR A 427 -3.28 13.35 -33.04
N ASN A 428 -2.09 12.74 -33.16
CA ASN A 428 -1.08 13.18 -34.13
C ASN A 428 -1.57 13.05 -35.58
N LYS A 429 -2.49 12.12 -35.89
CA LYS A 429 -3.11 12.01 -37.22
C LYS A 429 -4.07 13.16 -37.53
N CYS A 430 -4.67 13.76 -36.49
CA CYS A 430 -5.62 14.86 -36.62
C CYS A 430 -4.94 16.24 -36.69
N LEU A 431 -3.63 16.33 -36.43
CA LEU A 431 -2.91 17.60 -36.44
C LEU A 431 -2.77 18.14 -37.86
N SER A 432 -3.35 19.29 -38.12
CA SER A 432 -3.12 20.04 -39.37
C SER A 432 -1.68 20.53 -39.49
N PHE A 433 -0.95 20.65 -38.38
CA PHE A 433 0.44 21.06 -38.31
C PHE A 433 1.24 20.13 -37.40
N THR A 434 2.22 19.43 -37.96
CA THR A 434 3.22 18.68 -37.19
C THR A 434 4.41 19.61 -36.89
N PRO A 435 4.71 19.90 -35.62
CA PRO A 435 5.86 20.75 -35.28
C PRO A 435 7.16 20.08 -35.72
N THR A 436 7.78 20.63 -36.77
CA THR A 436 9.13 20.26 -37.23
C THR A 436 10.17 20.57 -36.14
N GLU A 437 11.31 19.87 -36.14
CA GLU A 437 12.40 20.11 -35.17
C GLU A 437 12.82 21.59 -35.09
N GLU A 438 12.75 22.31 -36.22
CA GLU A 438 13.01 23.74 -36.32
C GLU A 438 12.09 24.60 -35.45
N THR A 439 10.80 24.22 -35.32
CA THR A 439 9.84 24.95 -34.48
C THR A 439 10.03 24.71 -32.99
N ARG A 440 10.69 23.60 -32.62
CA ARG A 440 11.01 23.23 -31.24
C ARG A 440 12.43 23.64 -30.84
N ALA A 441 13.23 24.12 -31.79
CA ALA A 441 14.60 24.53 -31.54
C ALA A 441 14.64 25.72 -30.57
N VAL A 442 15.44 25.58 -29.51
CA VAL A 442 15.64 26.65 -28.54
C VAL A 442 16.45 27.76 -29.21
N ARG A 443 15.93 28.99 -29.17
CA ARG A 443 16.62 30.15 -29.75
C ARG A 443 17.96 30.37 -29.05
N LEU A 444 19.01 30.57 -29.86
CA LEU A 444 20.33 30.89 -29.35
C LEU A 444 20.35 32.32 -28.79
N LEU A 445 21.08 32.52 -27.70
CA LEU A 445 21.26 33.81 -27.03
C LEU A 445 22.59 34.46 -27.43
N PRO A 446 22.65 35.80 -27.57
CA PRO A 446 23.89 36.51 -27.80
C PRO A 446 24.78 36.43 -26.56
N ARG A 447 26.03 35.99 -26.73
CA ARG A 447 26.97 35.75 -25.60
C ARG A 447 27.87 36.95 -25.30
N MET A 448 28.05 37.85 -26.25
CA MET A 448 28.99 38.98 -26.15
C MET A 448 28.29 40.31 -26.46
N SER A 449 28.67 41.37 -25.72
CA SER A 449 28.15 42.74 -25.91
C SER A 449 29.12 43.68 -26.65
N ARG A 450 30.40 43.30 -26.81
CA ARG A 450 31.42 44.08 -27.53
C ARG A 450 32.18 43.15 -28.49
N GLY A 451 32.06 43.37 -29.80
CA GLY A 451 32.67 42.55 -30.86
C GLY A 451 31.64 41.88 -31.80
N GLU A 452 32.10 40.94 -32.64
CA GLU A 452 31.21 40.08 -33.47
C GLU A 452 30.27 39.26 -32.58
N THR A 453 28.98 39.26 -32.90
CA THR A 453 27.94 38.63 -32.09
C THR A 453 27.94 37.11 -32.22
N THR A 454 28.66 36.42 -31.35
CA THR A 454 28.57 34.96 -31.24
C THR A 454 27.30 34.53 -30.53
N LEU A 455 26.56 33.58 -31.12
CA LEU A 455 25.36 32.98 -30.55
C LEU A 455 25.72 31.72 -29.73
N ALA A 456 25.06 31.52 -28.60
CA ALA A 456 25.23 30.33 -27.76
C ALA A 456 23.89 29.80 -27.25
N ALA A 457 23.78 28.50 -27.03
CA ALA A 457 22.60 27.92 -26.40
C ALA A 457 22.45 28.42 -24.95
N PRO A 458 21.22 28.64 -24.45
CA PRO A 458 20.99 29.00 -23.06
C PRO A 458 21.55 27.91 -22.14
N LYS A 459 22.21 28.31 -21.06
CA LYS A 459 22.62 27.38 -20.00
C LYS A 459 21.36 26.85 -19.32
N THR A 460 21.11 25.55 -19.41
CA THR A 460 20.04 24.89 -18.65
C THR A 460 20.44 24.79 -17.19
N GLY A 461 19.49 24.98 -16.27
CA GLY A 461 19.71 24.72 -14.84
C GLY A 461 20.02 23.25 -14.55
N PRO A 462 20.45 22.93 -13.32
CA PRO A 462 20.75 21.56 -12.94
C PRO A 462 19.50 20.67 -13.04
N HIS A 463 19.70 19.45 -13.53
CA HIS A 463 18.65 18.43 -13.67
C HIS A 463 18.48 17.69 -12.34
N HIS A 464 17.27 17.68 -11.79
CA HIS A 464 16.92 16.90 -10.60
C HIS A 464 15.81 15.87 -10.90
N ARG A 465 15.79 14.77 -10.15
CA ARG A 465 14.72 13.77 -10.22
C ARG A 465 13.71 14.02 -9.11
N ASN A 466 12.44 13.79 -9.39
CA ASN A 466 11.34 13.94 -8.42
C ASN A 466 10.42 12.72 -8.42
N LEU A 467 9.69 12.53 -7.32
CA LEU A 467 8.61 11.55 -7.17
C LEU A 467 7.32 12.01 -7.85
N ASP A 468 7.07 13.32 -7.94
CA ASP A 468 5.90 13.84 -8.62
C ASP A 468 6.03 13.68 -10.16
N PRO A 469 5.09 12.95 -10.81
CA PRO A 469 5.09 12.78 -12.25
C PRO A 469 4.83 14.06 -13.06
N PHE A 470 4.21 15.09 -12.47
CA PHE A 470 3.86 16.34 -13.17
C PHE A 470 4.93 17.43 -13.07
N ALA A 471 5.94 17.26 -12.21
CA ALA A 471 6.98 18.25 -11.93
C ALA A 471 7.80 18.67 -13.16
N GLY A 472 7.82 17.88 -14.24
CA GLY A 472 8.60 18.17 -15.45
C GLY A 472 7.97 19.13 -16.46
N ASN A 473 6.74 19.58 -16.24
CA ASN A 473 6.03 20.41 -17.20
C ASN A 473 6.47 21.88 -17.21
N GLN A 474 7.25 22.33 -16.23
CA GLN A 474 7.74 23.71 -16.14
C GLN A 474 9.22 23.78 -16.55
N ARG A 475 9.49 23.95 -17.85
CA ARG A 475 10.85 24.29 -18.32
C ARG A 475 11.16 25.73 -17.93
N VAL A 476 11.67 25.95 -16.72
CA VAL A 476 12.18 27.26 -16.30
C VAL A 476 13.54 27.49 -16.94
N CYS A 477 13.70 28.58 -17.68
CA CYS A 477 14.93 28.87 -18.44
C CYS A 477 16.17 29.12 -17.57
N THR A 478 15.98 29.40 -16.28
CA THR A 478 17.06 29.80 -15.36
C THR A 478 17.09 29.00 -14.05
N GLY A 479 16.17 28.05 -13.85
CA GLY A 479 16.02 27.28 -12.61
C GLY A 479 16.36 25.78 -12.79
N PRO A 480 16.50 25.03 -11.68
CA PRO A 480 16.54 23.58 -11.74
C PRO A 480 15.28 23.06 -12.43
N TYR A 481 15.43 22.06 -13.29
CA TYR A 481 14.29 21.37 -13.89
C TYR A 481 14.20 19.96 -13.34
N TYR A 482 12.95 19.54 -13.07
CA TYR A 482 12.66 18.26 -12.46
C TYR A 482 12.17 17.27 -13.51
N THR A 483 12.53 16.01 -13.37
CA THR A 483 11.94 14.93 -14.17
C THR A 483 11.48 13.82 -13.25
N PHE A 484 10.37 13.17 -13.58
CA PHE A 484 9.95 11.97 -12.87
C PHE A 484 11.08 10.92 -12.87
N PHE A 485 11.39 10.36 -11.70
CA PHE A 485 12.55 9.49 -11.53
C PHE A 485 12.48 8.22 -12.41
N TYR A 486 11.28 7.71 -12.66
CA TYR A 486 11.06 6.48 -13.39
C TYR A 486 10.69 6.74 -14.86
N LYS A 487 11.66 6.52 -15.77
CA LYS A 487 11.48 6.80 -17.21
C LYS A 487 10.58 5.80 -17.95
N LYS A 488 10.57 4.54 -17.51
CA LYS A 488 9.88 3.41 -18.15
C LYS A 488 8.45 3.20 -17.64
N TRP A 489 7.77 4.30 -17.36
CA TRP A 489 6.41 4.25 -16.79
C TRP A 489 5.38 3.79 -17.83
N ASN A 490 5.66 4.04 -19.11
CA ASN A 490 4.81 3.72 -20.26
C ASN A 490 4.90 2.27 -20.78
N ASP A 491 5.74 1.40 -20.20
CA ASP A 491 5.97 0.03 -20.71
C ASP A 491 4.69 -0.84 -20.79
N GLU A 492 3.72 -0.65 -19.89
CA GLU A 492 2.47 -1.43 -19.83
C GLU A 492 1.31 -0.74 -20.59
N LEU A 493 1.48 0.51 -21.02
CA LEU A 493 0.42 1.28 -21.66
C LEU A 493 0.46 1.07 -23.17
N THR A 494 -0.67 0.67 -23.74
CA THR A 494 -0.83 0.52 -25.18
C THR A 494 -1.24 1.83 -25.82
N GLN A 495 -0.54 2.19 -26.90
CA GLN A 495 -0.88 3.30 -27.77
C GLN A 495 -1.99 2.88 -28.72
N ILE A 496 -2.97 3.76 -28.94
CA ILE A 496 -4.13 3.46 -29.80
C ILE A 496 -4.05 4.20 -31.13
N ASP A 497 -4.51 3.51 -32.17
CA ASP A 497 -4.56 4.01 -33.54
C ASP A 497 -5.98 4.12 -34.12
N ASP A 498 -6.94 3.39 -33.54
CA ASP A 498 -8.31 3.20 -34.04
C ASP A 498 -9.38 3.68 -33.03
N ILE A 499 -10.59 3.94 -33.54
CA ILE A 499 -11.77 4.31 -32.72
C ILE A 499 -12.13 3.21 -31.72
N LYS A 500 -12.05 1.92 -32.10
CA LYS A 500 -12.31 0.80 -31.16
C LYS A 500 -11.35 0.83 -29.97
N GLY A 501 -10.09 1.21 -30.22
CA GLY A 501 -9.09 1.43 -29.19
C GLY A 501 -9.47 2.60 -28.28
N LEU A 502 -9.99 3.69 -28.84
CA LEU A 502 -10.50 4.83 -28.07
C LEU A 502 -11.63 4.41 -27.13
N THR A 503 -12.59 3.61 -27.59
CA THR A 503 -13.66 3.08 -26.73
C THR A 503 -13.09 2.25 -25.57
N SER A 504 -12.18 1.31 -25.86
CA SER A 504 -11.56 0.47 -24.84
C SER A 504 -10.79 1.29 -23.78
N VAL A 505 -10.00 2.27 -24.21
CA VAL A 505 -9.26 3.17 -23.29
C VAL A 505 -10.23 4.02 -22.45
N SER A 506 -11.32 4.47 -23.04
CA SER A 506 -12.33 5.31 -22.36
C SER A 506 -13.13 4.52 -21.33
N GLU A 507 -13.53 3.30 -21.67
CA GLU A 507 -14.17 2.38 -20.73
C GLU A 507 -13.24 1.97 -19.58
N THR A 508 -11.95 1.82 -19.87
CA THR A 508 -10.95 1.37 -18.88
C THR A 508 -10.51 2.48 -17.94
N TYR A 509 -10.35 3.72 -18.43
CA TYR A 509 -9.80 4.83 -17.62
C TYR A 509 -10.79 5.98 -17.41
N LEU A 510 -11.41 6.50 -18.48
CA LEU A 510 -12.29 7.67 -18.39
C LEU A 510 -13.58 7.39 -17.60
N LYS A 511 -14.06 6.14 -17.60
CA LYS A 511 -15.20 5.72 -16.77
C LYS A 511 -14.99 5.97 -15.28
N PHE A 512 -13.77 5.79 -14.78
CA PHE A 512 -13.43 6.07 -13.37
C PHE A 512 -13.26 7.56 -13.09
N VAL A 513 -12.69 8.31 -14.04
CA VAL A 513 -12.50 9.78 -13.91
C VAL A 513 -13.84 10.52 -13.92
N GLY A 514 -14.78 10.08 -14.76
CA GLY A 514 -16.10 10.70 -14.89
C GLY A 514 -16.01 12.20 -15.22
N PRO A 515 -16.70 13.09 -14.47
CA PRO A 515 -16.77 14.51 -14.79
C PRO A 515 -15.45 15.26 -14.53
N LEU A 516 -14.51 14.66 -13.80
CA LEU A 516 -13.19 15.25 -13.50
C LEU A 516 -12.25 15.29 -14.72
N LEU A 517 -12.69 14.84 -15.90
CA LEU A 517 -11.97 15.02 -17.17
C LEU A 517 -11.60 16.49 -17.43
N SER A 518 -12.40 17.42 -16.90
CA SER A 518 -12.15 18.87 -16.91
C SER A 518 -10.81 19.31 -16.30
N ARG A 519 -10.22 18.51 -15.41
CA ARG A 519 -8.95 18.86 -14.74
C ARG A 519 -7.77 18.92 -15.72
N ASN A 520 -7.79 18.10 -16.77
CA ASN A 520 -6.81 18.15 -17.84
C ASN A 520 -7.46 18.65 -19.15
N ASN A 521 -7.44 19.97 -19.32
CA ASN A 521 -7.92 20.65 -20.52
C ASN A 521 -7.26 20.12 -21.81
N MET A 522 -6.01 19.64 -21.77
CA MET A 522 -5.32 19.14 -22.96
C MET A 522 -5.96 17.86 -23.48
N VAL A 523 -6.33 16.93 -22.60
CA VAL A 523 -7.01 15.69 -23.01
C VAL A 523 -8.38 16.01 -23.59
N LEU A 524 -9.13 16.91 -22.95
CA LEU A 524 -10.46 17.33 -23.43
C LEU A 524 -10.39 17.94 -24.83
N VAL A 525 -9.46 18.87 -25.07
CA VAL A 525 -9.25 19.48 -26.40
C VAL A 525 -8.80 18.45 -27.43
N LYS A 526 -7.90 17.53 -27.07
CA LYS A 526 -7.45 16.45 -27.96
C LYS A 526 -8.64 15.57 -28.39
N LEU A 527 -9.48 15.15 -27.44
CA LEU A 527 -10.68 14.35 -27.72
C LEU A 527 -11.67 15.09 -28.64
N CYS A 528 -11.90 16.38 -28.40
CA CYS A 528 -12.80 17.18 -29.25
C CYS A 528 -12.29 17.26 -30.69
N ARG A 529 -10.99 17.55 -30.88
CA ARG A 529 -10.36 17.63 -32.21
C ARG A 529 -10.36 16.31 -32.95
N ILE A 530 -10.14 15.22 -32.23
CA ILE A 530 -10.26 13.86 -32.77
C ILE A 530 -11.68 13.64 -33.31
N GLY A 531 -12.70 13.96 -32.51
CA GLY A 531 -14.10 13.83 -32.92
C GLY A 531 -14.44 14.65 -34.16
N CYS A 532 -14.04 15.93 -34.19
CA CYS A 532 -14.25 16.79 -35.35
C CYS A 532 -13.61 16.22 -36.61
N ASN A 533 -12.38 15.71 -36.51
CA ASN A 533 -11.66 15.16 -37.65
C ASN A 533 -12.33 13.89 -38.22
N PHE A 534 -12.86 13.02 -37.35
CA PHE A 534 -13.59 11.82 -37.78
C PHE A 534 -14.93 12.16 -38.44
N ILE A 535 -15.74 13.02 -37.83
CA ILE A 535 -17.04 13.43 -38.39
C ILE A 535 -16.86 14.12 -39.75
N ASN A 536 -15.85 14.99 -39.88
CA ASN A 536 -15.53 15.65 -41.15
C ASN A 536 -15.04 14.67 -42.23
N GLY A 537 -14.41 13.56 -41.84
CA GLY A 537 -13.90 12.54 -42.77
C GLY A 537 -15.00 11.63 -43.34
N GLU A 538 -16.02 11.30 -42.55
CA GLU A 538 -17.07 10.34 -42.94
C GLU A 538 -18.29 10.99 -43.63
N SER A 539 -18.38 12.33 -43.67
CA SER A 539 -19.49 13.10 -44.28
C SER A 539 -20.88 12.79 -43.73
N SER A 540 -21.01 11.96 -42.70
CA SER A 540 -22.26 11.67 -42.00
C SER A 540 -22.46 12.67 -40.88
N THR A 541 -23.44 13.55 -41.05
CA THR A 541 -24.01 14.33 -39.94
C THR A 541 -24.67 13.37 -38.96
N ASP A 542 -24.41 13.53 -37.66
CA ASP A 542 -24.94 12.70 -36.56
C ASP A 542 -24.42 11.25 -36.49
N ASP A 543 -23.09 11.07 -36.45
CA ASP A 543 -22.52 9.77 -36.06
C ASP A 543 -22.99 9.38 -34.64
N PRO A 544 -23.76 8.27 -34.48
CA PRO A 544 -24.26 7.83 -33.19
C PRO A 544 -23.15 7.59 -32.16
N PHE A 545 -21.97 7.14 -32.61
CA PHE A 545 -20.85 6.87 -31.72
C PHE A 545 -20.36 8.16 -31.04
N TRP A 546 -20.10 9.21 -31.82
CA TRP A 546 -19.61 10.48 -31.26
C TRP A 546 -20.66 11.22 -30.45
N LEU A 547 -21.95 11.09 -30.82
CA LEU A 547 -23.04 11.62 -30.02
C LEU A 547 -23.09 10.96 -28.63
N GLU A 548 -23.01 9.63 -28.57
CA GLU A 548 -22.99 8.89 -27.31
C GLU A 548 -21.71 9.16 -26.51
N TYR A 549 -20.56 9.20 -27.18
CA TYR A 549 -19.28 9.50 -26.55
C TYR A 549 -19.26 10.91 -25.94
N PHE A 550 -19.77 11.90 -26.68
CA PHE A 550 -19.90 13.28 -26.18
C PHE A 550 -20.83 13.32 -24.97
N ARG A 551 -22.00 12.66 -25.05
CA ARG A 551 -22.98 12.58 -23.98
C ARG A 551 -22.43 11.96 -22.69
N LEU A 552 -21.67 10.87 -22.80
CA LEU A 552 -21.18 10.11 -21.63
C LEU A 552 -19.93 10.72 -21.00
N TYR A 553 -18.96 11.20 -21.79
CA TYR A 553 -17.64 11.60 -21.29
C TYR A 553 -17.38 13.11 -21.34
N ILE A 554 -17.72 13.79 -22.44
CA ILE A 554 -17.35 15.19 -22.66
C ILE A 554 -18.35 16.14 -21.99
N LEU A 555 -19.65 15.92 -22.18
CA LEU A 555 -20.73 16.78 -21.69
C LEU A 555 -20.72 16.95 -20.16
N PRO A 556 -20.54 15.89 -19.34
CA PRO A 556 -20.40 16.06 -17.90
C PRO A 556 -19.19 16.90 -17.50
N ALA A 557 -18.08 16.83 -18.26
CA ALA A 557 -16.88 17.57 -17.95
C ALA A 557 -17.04 19.08 -18.15
N VAL A 558 -17.88 19.52 -19.11
CA VAL A 558 -18.10 20.94 -19.47
C VAL A 558 -18.44 21.78 -18.24
N SER A 559 -19.35 21.29 -17.40
CA SER A 559 -19.79 21.97 -16.17
C SER A 559 -18.69 22.22 -15.14
N LEU A 560 -17.56 21.52 -15.22
CA LEU A 560 -16.43 21.61 -14.30
C LEU A 560 -15.20 22.30 -14.89
N VAL A 561 -15.21 22.64 -16.18
CA VAL A 561 -14.11 23.39 -16.82
C VAL A 561 -13.99 24.76 -16.13
N GLU A 562 -12.76 25.17 -15.80
CA GLU A 562 -12.50 26.53 -15.29
C GLU A 562 -12.77 27.59 -16.38
N ASP A 563 -12.75 28.89 -16.06
CA ASP A 563 -13.12 30.00 -16.97
C ASP A 563 -12.19 30.15 -18.22
N ASN A 564 -12.09 29.13 -19.07
CA ASN A 564 -11.22 29.03 -20.23
C ASN A 564 -12.06 28.97 -21.53
N PRO A 565 -12.24 30.12 -22.22
CA PRO A 565 -13.07 30.18 -23.42
C PRO A 565 -12.52 29.32 -24.57
N THR A 566 -11.21 29.06 -24.61
CA THR A 566 -10.58 28.25 -25.68
C THR A 566 -11.02 26.80 -25.61
N THR A 567 -11.07 26.22 -24.40
CA THR A 567 -11.54 24.85 -24.20
C THR A 567 -13.01 24.74 -24.57
N ILE A 568 -13.84 25.71 -24.17
CA ILE A 568 -15.27 25.75 -24.49
C ILE A 568 -15.51 25.88 -26.00
N TYR A 569 -14.70 26.69 -26.70
CA TYR A 569 -14.77 26.79 -28.17
C TYR A 569 -14.51 25.43 -28.84
N GLU A 570 -13.50 24.69 -28.41
CA GLU A 570 -13.20 23.37 -28.99
C GLU A 570 -14.29 22.33 -28.67
N ILE A 571 -14.89 22.39 -27.48
CA ILE A 571 -16.06 21.57 -27.14
C ILE A 571 -17.24 21.91 -28.05
N TYR A 572 -17.50 23.21 -28.27
CA TYR A 572 -18.58 23.66 -29.15
C TYR A 572 -18.31 23.30 -30.61
N ASN A 573 -17.07 23.32 -31.09
CA ASN A 573 -16.73 22.90 -32.45
C ASN A 573 -17.16 21.46 -32.74
N LEU A 574 -17.06 20.57 -31.74
CA LEU A 574 -17.54 19.19 -31.84
C LEU A 574 -19.07 19.15 -31.73
N LEU A 575 -19.64 19.82 -30.71
CA LEU A 575 -21.08 19.85 -30.49
C LEU A 575 -21.85 20.43 -31.70
N GLY A 576 -21.28 21.43 -32.36
CA GLY A 576 -21.84 22.11 -33.54
C GLY A 576 -21.87 21.25 -34.80
N GLN A 577 -21.17 20.11 -34.84
CA GLN A 577 -21.29 19.13 -35.93
C GLN A 577 -22.59 18.32 -35.86
N PHE A 578 -23.21 18.23 -34.67
CA PHE A 578 -24.48 17.54 -34.50
C PHE A 578 -25.67 18.41 -34.91
N SER A 579 -26.74 17.78 -35.38
CA SER A 579 -28.00 18.46 -35.71
C SER A 579 -28.58 19.21 -34.51
N PHE A 580 -29.34 20.26 -34.78
CA PHE A 580 -29.92 21.11 -33.73
C PHE A 580 -30.85 20.31 -32.80
N GLU A 581 -31.55 19.29 -33.31
CA GLU A 581 -32.43 18.40 -32.55
C GLU A 581 -31.64 17.61 -31.51
N ALA A 582 -30.53 17.01 -31.93
CA ALA A 582 -29.62 16.27 -31.06
C ALA A 582 -29.01 17.18 -29.99
N ARG A 583 -28.56 18.40 -30.35
CA ARG A 583 -28.02 19.37 -29.37
C ARG A 583 -29.04 19.76 -28.31
N TYR A 584 -30.28 20.03 -28.70
CA TYR A 584 -31.32 20.47 -27.76
C TYR A 584 -31.81 19.32 -26.86
N ALA A 585 -31.80 18.08 -27.38
CA ALA A 585 -32.00 16.89 -26.56
C ALA A 585 -30.90 16.75 -25.49
N LEU A 586 -29.63 16.96 -25.87
CA LEU A 586 -28.50 16.96 -24.94
C LEU A 586 -28.61 18.07 -23.89
N TYR A 587 -29.03 19.29 -24.26
CA TYR A 587 -29.25 20.38 -23.30
C TYR A 587 -30.36 20.07 -22.29
N GLY A 588 -31.44 19.42 -22.73
CA GLY A 588 -32.49 18.92 -21.86
C GLY A 588 -31.98 17.91 -20.84
N GLU A 589 -31.22 16.92 -21.31
CA GLU A 589 -30.61 15.92 -20.43
C GLU A 589 -29.57 16.55 -19.48
N TRP A 590 -28.76 17.49 -19.97
CA TRP A 590 -27.75 18.18 -19.19
C TRP A 590 -28.36 18.83 -17.94
N ASN A 591 -29.47 19.55 -18.12
CA ASN A 591 -30.14 20.24 -17.03
C ASN A 591 -30.94 19.29 -16.13
N ALA A 592 -31.68 18.34 -16.72
CA ALA A 592 -32.62 17.51 -15.96
C ALA A 592 -31.91 16.39 -15.18
N VAL A 593 -30.91 15.75 -15.79
CA VAL A 593 -30.27 14.50 -15.32
C VAL A 593 -28.82 14.75 -14.92
N LEU A 594 -27.97 15.23 -15.83
CA LEU A 594 -26.51 15.28 -15.60
C LEU A 594 -26.12 16.27 -14.49
N ALA A 595 -26.78 17.43 -14.40
CA ALA A 595 -26.56 18.39 -13.33
C ALA A 595 -26.72 17.81 -11.91
N LYS A 596 -27.48 16.71 -11.78
CA LYS A 596 -27.79 16.03 -10.51
C LYS A 596 -27.10 14.68 -10.36
N SER A 597 -26.39 14.20 -11.39
CA SER A 597 -25.85 12.83 -11.42
C SER A 597 -24.64 12.65 -10.52
N SER A 598 -23.79 13.68 -10.39
CA SER A 598 -22.61 13.65 -9.50
C SER A 598 -22.61 14.83 -8.53
N PRO A 599 -22.04 14.65 -7.33
CA PRO A 599 -21.94 15.74 -6.35
C PRO A 599 -21.12 16.93 -6.87
N HIS A 600 -20.03 16.66 -7.60
CA HIS A 600 -19.20 17.71 -8.22
C HIS A 600 -20.00 18.61 -9.15
N LEU A 601 -20.86 18.03 -10.00
CA LEU A 601 -21.71 18.79 -10.93
C LEU A 601 -22.79 19.58 -10.19
N LYS A 602 -23.39 19.00 -9.15
CA LYS A 602 -24.39 19.67 -8.30
C LYS A 602 -23.82 20.89 -7.59
N ILE A 603 -22.57 20.79 -7.12
CA ILE A 603 -21.82 21.92 -6.53
C ILE A 603 -21.57 23.00 -7.58
N ALA A 604 -21.06 22.62 -8.76
CA ALA A 604 -20.72 23.57 -9.82
C ALA A 604 -21.95 24.33 -10.36
N THR A 605 -23.05 23.62 -10.61
CA THR A 605 -24.32 24.21 -11.03
C THR A 605 -24.89 25.16 -9.97
N SER A 606 -24.90 24.75 -8.69
CA SER A 606 -25.33 25.60 -7.57
C SER A 606 -24.46 26.86 -7.44
N LYS A 607 -23.14 26.71 -7.62
CA LYS A 607 -22.18 27.83 -7.62
C LYS A 607 -22.44 28.79 -8.78
N ALA A 608 -22.75 28.29 -9.98
CA ALA A 608 -23.07 29.10 -11.14
C ALA A 608 -24.39 29.87 -10.95
N GLU A 609 -25.43 29.23 -10.42
CA GLU A 609 -26.70 29.90 -10.09
C GLU A 609 -26.52 31.03 -9.08
N LYS A 610 -25.81 30.74 -7.98
CA LYS A 610 -25.53 31.73 -6.92
C LYS A 610 -24.66 32.88 -7.45
N GLY A 611 -23.58 32.56 -8.17
CA GLY A 611 -22.71 33.56 -8.79
C GLY A 611 -23.47 34.48 -9.73
N THR A 612 -24.41 33.92 -10.52
CA THR A 612 -25.27 34.70 -11.41
C THR A 612 -26.19 35.64 -10.64
N LYS A 613 -26.85 35.15 -9.58
CA LYS A 613 -27.69 35.99 -8.69
C LYS A 613 -26.87 37.12 -8.05
N ASP A 614 -25.65 36.82 -7.62
CA ASP A 614 -24.78 37.79 -6.95
C ASP A 614 -24.28 38.89 -7.91
N VAL A 615 -23.97 38.53 -9.17
CA VAL A 615 -23.64 39.51 -10.22
C VAL A 615 -24.85 40.39 -10.53
N LEU A 616 -26.04 39.81 -10.68
CA LEU A 616 -27.26 40.57 -11.01
C LEU A 616 -27.71 41.50 -9.88
N LYS A 617 -27.53 41.12 -8.60
CA LYS A 617 -27.82 42.00 -7.45
C LYS A 617 -26.90 43.22 -7.36
N ARG A 618 -25.70 43.15 -7.94
CA ARG A 618 -24.69 44.22 -7.92
C ARG A 618 -24.71 45.07 -9.19
N LEU A 619 -25.60 44.77 -10.11
CA LEU A 619 -25.71 45.44 -11.39
C LEU A 619 -26.27 46.86 -11.22
N SER A 620 -25.54 47.84 -11.73
CA SER A 620 -25.93 49.24 -11.76
C SER A 620 -25.62 49.84 -13.13
N LYS A 621 -26.16 51.03 -13.43
CA LYS A 621 -25.89 51.73 -14.70
C LYS A 621 -24.41 52.08 -14.90
N THR A 622 -23.61 52.15 -13.84
CA THR A 622 -22.19 52.55 -13.91
C THR A 622 -21.23 51.36 -14.10
N ASN A 623 -21.64 50.14 -13.74
CA ASN A 623 -20.77 48.97 -13.74
C ASN A 623 -21.19 47.86 -14.72
N VAL A 624 -22.11 48.16 -15.65
CA VAL A 624 -22.69 47.21 -16.63
C VAL A 624 -21.61 46.37 -17.31
N LYS A 625 -20.62 46.99 -17.96
CA LYS A 625 -19.61 46.26 -18.75
C LYS A 625 -18.79 45.28 -17.90
N GLU A 626 -18.46 45.65 -16.67
CA GLU A 626 -17.69 44.77 -15.77
C GLU A 626 -18.55 43.60 -15.30
N MET A 627 -19.78 43.86 -14.86
CA MET A 627 -20.70 42.83 -14.40
C MET A 627 -21.10 41.89 -15.54
N MET A 628 -21.28 42.39 -16.76
CA MET A 628 -21.60 41.57 -17.92
C MET A 628 -20.44 40.67 -18.36
N ARG A 629 -19.18 41.12 -18.25
CA ARG A 629 -18.02 40.22 -18.45
C ARG A 629 -17.93 39.14 -17.38
N LYS A 630 -18.27 39.47 -16.12
CA LYS A 630 -18.33 38.47 -15.04
C LYS A 630 -19.45 37.47 -15.29
N LEU A 631 -20.62 37.93 -15.71
CA LEU A 631 -21.75 37.08 -16.11
C LEU A 631 -21.36 36.15 -17.27
N ALA A 632 -20.73 36.68 -18.31
CA ALA A 632 -20.27 35.90 -19.44
C ALA A 632 -19.30 34.79 -19.02
N LYS A 633 -18.30 35.09 -18.17
CA LYS A 633 -17.39 34.08 -17.62
C LYS A 633 -18.13 32.95 -16.89
N LEU A 634 -19.12 33.28 -16.05
CA LEU A 634 -19.95 32.28 -15.36
C LEU A 634 -20.74 31.38 -16.33
N SER A 635 -21.13 31.92 -17.49
CA SER A 635 -21.87 31.18 -18.52
C SER A 635 -21.00 30.24 -19.36
N TYR A 636 -19.67 30.35 -19.33
CA TYR A 636 -18.79 29.53 -20.17
C TYR A 636 -18.91 28.03 -19.87
N SER A 637 -18.83 27.67 -18.59
CA SER A 637 -18.88 26.27 -18.15
C SER A 637 -20.30 25.79 -17.85
N ASN A 638 -21.16 26.69 -17.34
CA ASN A 638 -22.54 26.37 -16.94
C ASN A 638 -23.54 27.37 -17.54
N PRO A 639 -23.79 27.34 -18.86
CA PRO A 639 -24.67 28.28 -19.54
C PRO A 639 -26.14 28.11 -19.13
N ILE A 640 -26.65 26.87 -19.00
CA ILE A 640 -28.08 26.63 -18.72
C ILE A 640 -28.52 27.22 -17.36
N PRO A 641 -27.86 26.92 -16.22
CA PRO A 641 -28.25 27.50 -14.93
C PRO A 641 -28.06 29.02 -14.89
N CYS A 642 -27.01 29.53 -15.53
CA CYS A 642 -26.73 30.96 -15.62
C CYS A 642 -27.86 31.70 -16.37
N PHE A 643 -28.19 31.27 -17.59
CA PHE A 643 -29.23 31.91 -18.40
C PHE A 643 -30.63 31.72 -17.83
N THR A 644 -30.91 30.60 -17.16
CA THR A 644 -32.21 30.40 -16.49
C THR A 644 -32.45 31.46 -15.42
N VAL A 645 -31.45 31.74 -14.58
CA VAL A 645 -31.51 32.82 -13.58
C VAL A 645 -31.56 34.19 -14.26
N PHE A 646 -30.72 34.40 -15.27
CA PHE A 646 -30.62 35.69 -15.96
C PHE A 646 -31.94 36.09 -16.64
N ILE A 647 -32.52 35.19 -17.43
CA ILE A 647 -33.82 35.41 -18.09
C ILE A 647 -34.93 35.55 -17.06
N GLY A 648 -34.91 34.77 -15.98
CA GLY A 648 -35.88 34.93 -14.89
C GLY A 648 -35.86 36.33 -14.25
N GLN A 649 -34.69 36.97 -14.15
CA GLN A 649 -34.56 38.34 -13.64
C GLN A 649 -34.99 39.40 -14.66
N VAL A 650 -34.69 39.18 -15.95
CA VAL A 650 -35.15 40.05 -17.04
C VAL A 650 -36.68 40.00 -17.17
N GLU A 651 -37.29 38.84 -16.95
CA GLU A 651 -38.74 38.66 -16.92
C GLU A 651 -39.43 39.46 -15.81
N SER A 652 -38.75 39.67 -14.68
CA SER A 652 -39.30 40.35 -13.51
C SER A 652 -39.04 41.86 -13.49
N TYR A 653 -38.05 42.36 -14.23
CA TYR A 653 -37.61 43.76 -14.20
C TYR A 653 -37.41 44.36 -15.60
N ASP A 654 -38.27 45.30 -15.97
CA ASP A 654 -38.30 45.96 -17.29
C ASP A 654 -36.99 46.67 -17.66
N ASN A 655 -36.28 47.19 -16.65
CA ASN A 655 -35.05 47.98 -16.80
C ASN A 655 -33.79 47.14 -17.12
N LEU A 656 -33.88 45.81 -17.08
CA LEU A 656 -32.73 44.92 -17.30
C LEU A 656 -32.62 44.42 -18.76
N GLY A 657 -33.63 44.65 -19.60
CA GLY A 657 -33.65 44.15 -20.98
C GLY A 657 -32.51 44.67 -21.85
N ASP A 658 -32.14 45.95 -21.76
CA ASP A 658 -31.07 46.52 -22.61
C ASP A 658 -29.68 45.97 -22.23
N LEU A 659 -29.56 45.53 -20.97
CA LEU A 659 -28.35 44.94 -20.44
C LEU A 659 -28.12 43.51 -20.96
N VAL A 660 -29.17 42.85 -21.47
CA VAL A 660 -29.07 41.54 -22.15
C VAL A 660 -28.27 41.67 -23.43
N VAL A 661 -28.53 42.71 -24.22
CA VAL A 661 -27.82 42.96 -25.49
C VAL A 661 -26.34 43.25 -25.23
N ASP A 662 -26.05 44.01 -24.17
CA ASP A 662 -24.67 44.29 -23.74
C ASP A 662 -23.95 43.06 -23.17
N ALA A 663 -24.68 42.14 -22.51
CA ALA A 663 -24.15 40.86 -22.03
C ALA A 663 -23.80 39.93 -23.19
N ALA A 664 -24.70 39.84 -24.17
CA ALA A 664 -24.64 38.88 -25.26
C ALA A 664 -23.37 39.04 -26.12
N ARG A 665 -22.81 40.24 -26.19
CA ARG A 665 -21.53 40.53 -26.86
C ARG A 665 -20.34 39.74 -26.32
N TYR A 666 -20.43 39.24 -25.09
CA TYR A 666 -19.34 38.51 -24.43
C TYR A 666 -19.59 37.00 -24.30
N PHE A 667 -20.73 36.50 -24.76
CA PHE A 667 -21.02 35.06 -24.71
C PHE A 667 -20.20 34.29 -25.75
N THR A 668 -19.82 33.06 -25.38
CA THR A 668 -19.22 32.09 -26.32
C THR A 668 -20.26 31.54 -27.27
N ASP A 669 -19.83 30.85 -28.32
CA ASP A 669 -20.74 30.22 -29.29
C ASP A 669 -21.67 29.19 -28.62
N LEU A 670 -21.17 28.45 -27.62
CA LEU A 670 -21.99 27.61 -26.75
C LEU A 670 -23.07 28.41 -26.02
N GLY A 671 -22.71 29.59 -25.50
CA GLY A 671 -23.66 30.48 -24.85
C GLY A 671 -24.76 30.94 -25.80
N TRP A 672 -24.39 31.27 -27.04
CA TRP A 672 -25.34 31.67 -28.10
C TRP A 672 -26.27 30.55 -28.55
N ASP A 673 -25.83 29.30 -28.57
CA ASP A 673 -26.69 28.16 -28.93
C ASP A 673 -27.62 27.74 -27.77
N VAL A 674 -27.17 27.87 -26.52
CA VAL A 674 -27.95 27.51 -25.32
C VAL A 674 -28.98 28.59 -24.94
N LEU A 675 -28.72 29.87 -25.22
CA LEU A 675 -29.62 30.96 -24.86
C LEU A 675 -31.04 30.80 -25.48
N PRO A 676 -31.19 30.54 -26.79
CA PRO A 676 -32.50 30.24 -27.39
C PRO A 676 -33.18 29.03 -26.77
N TYR A 677 -32.43 27.97 -26.45
CA TYR A 677 -32.97 26.79 -25.78
C TYR A 677 -33.60 27.13 -24.41
N VAL A 678 -32.94 27.97 -23.61
CA VAL A 678 -33.49 28.44 -22.32
C VAL A 678 -34.73 29.31 -22.54
N ILE A 679 -34.71 30.20 -23.53
CA ILE A 679 -35.87 31.05 -23.87
C ILE A 679 -37.07 30.17 -24.25
N MET A 680 -36.88 29.18 -25.13
CA MET A 680 -37.93 28.25 -25.53
C MET A 680 -38.48 27.47 -24.33
N THR A 681 -37.60 26.92 -23.49
CA THR A 681 -38.00 26.18 -22.28
C THR A 681 -38.85 27.04 -21.35
N GLN A 682 -38.53 28.34 -21.23
CA GLN A 682 -39.33 29.28 -20.45
C GLN A 682 -40.65 29.63 -21.12
N LEU A 683 -40.72 29.73 -22.45
CA LEU A 683 -41.97 29.96 -23.20
C LEU A 683 -42.91 28.75 -23.11
N THR A 684 -42.36 27.53 -23.11
CA THR A 684 -43.12 26.29 -23.01
C THR A 684 -43.38 25.85 -21.57
N SER A 685 -43.07 26.68 -20.57
CA SER A 685 -43.19 26.35 -19.13
C SER A 685 -44.63 26.19 -18.61
N GLY A 686 -45.64 26.18 -19.50
CA GLY A 686 -47.05 25.99 -19.15
C GLY A 686 -47.65 27.13 -18.32
N ARG A 687 -46.97 28.27 -18.21
CA ARG A 687 -47.45 29.46 -17.51
C ARG A 687 -48.58 30.10 -18.33
N GLY A 688 -49.77 30.26 -17.74
CA GLY A 688 -50.91 30.91 -18.39
C GLY A 688 -50.54 32.29 -18.95
N THR A 689 -51.07 32.64 -20.12
CA THR A 689 -50.76 33.87 -20.86
C THR A 689 -51.45 35.11 -20.28
N TYR A 690 -52.66 34.91 -19.73
CA TYR A 690 -53.46 35.97 -19.13
C TYR A 690 -53.14 36.18 -17.65
N GLN A 691 -53.23 37.43 -17.21
CA GLN A 691 -53.23 37.80 -15.80
C GLN A 691 -54.44 37.16 -15.08
N VAL A 692 -54.40 37.06 -13.76
CA VAL A 692 -55.51 36.51 -12.95
C VAL A 692 -56.83 37.25 -13.22
N ASP A 693 -56.75 38.52 -13.63
CA ASP A 693 -57.88 39.37 -14.01
C ASP A 693 -58.50 39.02 -15.39
N GLY A 694 -57.90 38.11 -16.16
CA GLY A 694 -58.41 37.58 -17.42
C GLY A 694 -58.40 38.54 -18.64
N LEU A 695 -58.18 39.84 -18.42
CA LEU A 695 -58.22 40.89 -19.45
C LEU A 695 -56.85 41.34 -19.95
N ASN A 696 -55.83 41.31 -19.09
CA ASN A 696 -54.49 41.78 -19.44
C ASN A 696 -53.55 40.60 -19.69
N ASP A 697 -52.66 40.75 -20.66
CA ASP A 697 -51.52 39.85 -20.82
C ASP A 697 -50.60 39.97 -19.60
N ARG A 698 -49.98 38.84 -19.21
CA ARG A 698 -49.01 38.89 -18.11
C ARG A 698 -47.78 39.72 -18.52
N LYS A 699 -47.32 40.56 -17.58
CA LYS A 699 -46.15 41.46 -17.76
C LYS A 699 -44.88 40.75 -18.26
N TRP A 700 -44.66 39.49 -17.85
CA TRP A 700 -43.49 38.72 -18.32
C TRP A 700 -43.53 38.43 -19.83
N LEU A 701 -44.72 38.38 -20.44
CA LEU A 701 -44.91 38.20 -21.89
C LEU A 701 -44.56 39.51 -22.62
N GLN A 702 -45.04 40.65 -22.11
CA GLN A 702 -44.75 41.97 -22.68
C GLN A 702 -43.25 42.29 -22.66
N CYS A 703 -42.57 42.05 -21.54
CA CYS A 703 -41.13 42.27 -21.40
C CYS A 703 -40.27 41.41 -22.36
N LYS A 704 -40.76 40.22 -22.74
CA LYS A 704 -40.08 39.31 -23.67
C LYS A 704 -40.21 39.72 -25.14
N PHE A 705 -41.39 40.18 -25.57
CA PHE A 705 -41.69 40.42 -26.98
C PHE A 705 -41.50 41.88 -27.42
N GLN A 706 -41.62 42.85 -26.49
CA GLN A 706 -41.55 44.27 -26.83
C GLN A 706 -40.16 44.73 -27.29
N LYS A 707 -39.11 43.93 -27.08
CA LYS A 707 -37.71 44.25 -27.42
C LYS A 707 -37.08 43.42 -28.55
N VAL A 708 -37.87 42.58 -29.23
CA VAL A 708 -37.44 41.88 -30.46
C VAL A 708 -37.74 42.72 -31.71
N HIS A 709 -38.56 43.78 -31.56
CA HIS A 709 -39.02 44.65 -32.65
C HIS A 709 -38.28 45.99 -32.76
N GLU A 710 -37.45 46.34 -31.77
CA GLU A 710 -36.48 47.45 -31.79
C GLU A 710 -35.07 46.88 -31.96
#